data_AF-A0A7R9EK69-F1
#
_entry.id   AF-A0A7R9EK69-F1
#
_cell.length_a   1.000
_cell.length_b   1.000
_cell.length_c   1.000
_cell.angle_alpha   90.00
_cell.angle_beta   90.00
_cell.angle_gamma   90.00
#
_symmetry.space_group_name_H-M   'P 1'
#
loop_
_entity.id
_entity.type
_entity.pdbx_description
1 polymer ?
#
loop_
_entity_poly.entity_id
_entity_poly.type
_entity_poly.pdbx_seq_one_letter_code
_entity_poly.pdbx_strand_id
1 'polypeptide(L)'
;MYSFNSERVTWQEAEVLCHNKGSYLAVVSELQEAAFIMQASQDYHDLWVGGHWNNDHWYWSHTGEVIRDVGGFPVWARNFTRSDHDCLNLYRGAKEQAVLFVDRQCNETHGFVCEEALNGEEGLVEELQFRGNIYHFTNMRMTWNDAYDVCANNDSMLPVVFDRETAIFLAEAGREYHDMWLGGHVEEGHWAWKPKNRRIPTTSGEHEFPEWVRASPRPDHDCLSLYRDTENKPMFLDRKCDEKQVIVCQKYNTILGEALETFEYADRHFTFLRRPEIWSDAVDICKLNGSFLPILTDETLTRFIAEKTDSVPEIWTDGHSRDSLWFWELTSEEVPMVPDEDGFPAWARDNPELDCLALDMTAVNNPVFSDVDCYQPRPFVCETGCVPLGHPKQGHWSRPECYTNVARHGEECELLCDQGAELWGRKRLTCGKNRWGNTFSSCIGTEHLGGHFVTRLNLTLNAVNDVSLRRTGLLFVLAKSSNMGQSNFNSVQEFTKSVAASVHLAPNLVSSGVITFGSSPKLAVPLSTSDICTFFELVDQITYEYDDGDNLDYNQVLELAKSVIDHTSLIQRTVIVLLVDGLSSSELGSIVSDMKALGTIFFTVGIGDVNGDVLEQIASTPMAAGLEEEEQPNFYYLSSFTAFGEMVNFLNETYLYSGNIDCCMRLQEQMLGTWSPPSCSQTHGVLNSTCSMTCREGFELVGDPSLTCTPRGWFGFMGKAHVPTCHSIVAVAHLMFDGLENELAQFEKVAILFLLDHSNSMTNDDFVKQTSFVKMMINRFLLSEDRVAGLITFNTHAAGIIPLNTSKTCSFLVSLEKVKFRGGGTNFEAALIAAEEEINKYDMNNQTIIFLMTDGRSQGNPRNVADRLKSKGNVIFTLGVGGYKRLQLEPISSIGRKNKKPNFFSVSDFQALQEAVSYINNSCMTLSQKLSGTWSPGECSTTPSEESDNCSILCDPGYGLFGSPKVTCTRTGWSQVTTACFAKADTISQLISNNIRDTIDSFDGVDALLFIVDQTDRLEKDSFTLIIEFIKAIITRFPLHDKHTAGLISNHKTGSDIDILINTKKTCSFLDKLSGVKFMRGSPSLGKALKLAKKIEGYDRENATLIILITDRQMIPSTTLNLARKLRSSNKKILVIAVDNRDARPHLLAISSDNNRTAQNLISLDSYDTLEAVTEFMMGHEHLLSWYADTGYLYPNCAEL
;
A
#
# COMPACT_ATOMS: atom_id res chain seq x y z
N MET A 1 -40.65 -23.14 -0.16
CA MET A 1 -41.43 -24.42 -0.26
C MET A 1 -41.42 -25.08 1.11
N TYR A 2 -42.51 -25.72 1.57
CA TYR A 2 -42.59 -26.33 2.90
C TYR A 2 -42.38 -27.85 2.87
N SER A 3 -41.46 -28.36 3.70
CA SER A 3 -41.28 -29.78 3.95
C SER A 3 -41.71 -30.15 5.37
N PHE A 4 -42.62 -31.13 5.48
CA PHE A 4 -43.18 -31.57 6.75
C PHE A 4 -42.47 -32.83 7.22
N ASN A 5 -41.81 -32.76 8.37
CA ASN A 5 -41.01 -33.86 8.90
C ASN A 5 -41.71 -34.45 10.14
N SER A 6 -41.96 -35.77 10.05
CA SER A 6 -42.70 -36.52 11.08
C SER A 6 -41.86 -36.94 12.29
N GLU A 7 -40.54 -36.79 12.20
CA GLU A 7 -39.60 -37.16 13.25
C GLU A 7 -39.80 -36.25 14.46
N ARG A 8 -40.01 -36.85 15.63
CA ARG A 8 -40.16 -36.10 16.88
C ARG A 8 -38.79 -35.79 17.45
N VAL A 9 -38.37 -34.54 17.34
CA VAL A 9 -37.05 -34.05 17.76
C VAL A 9 -37.19 -32.77 18.57
N THR A 10 -36.14 -32.41 19.31
CA THR A 10 -36.07 -31.12 20.01
C THR A 10 -36.01 -29.96 19.01
N TRP A 11 -36.31 -28.74 19.46
CA TRP A 11 -36.30 -27.58 18.56
C TRP A 11 -34.91 -27.34 17.95
N GLN A 12 -33.84 -27.44 18.75
CA GLN A 12 -32.46 -27.33 18.25
C GLN A 12 -32.09 -28.45 17.26
N GLU A 13 -32.54 -29.68 17.50
CA GLU A 13 -32.31 -30.78 16.54
C GLU A 13 -33.07 -30.55 15.23
N ALA A 14 -34.31 -30.05 15.31
CA ALA A 14 -35.11 -29.70 14.14
C ALA A 14 -34.40 -28.63 13.29
N GLU A 15 -33.84 -27.59 13.93
CA GLU A 15 -33.09 -26.53 13.27
C GLU A 15 -31.87 -27.07 12.52
N VAL A 16 -31.08 -27.94 13.18
CA VAL A 16 -29.92 -28.60 12.55
C VAL A 16 -30.35 -29.51 11.39
N LEU A 17 -31.45 -30.23 11.53
CA LEU A 17 -31.96 -31.12 10.49
C LEU A 17 -32.48 -30.36 9.26
N CYS A 18 -33.13 -29.20 9.45
CA CYS A 18 -33.50 -28.32 8.33
C CYS A 18 -32.25 -27.76 7.65
N HIS A 19 -31.27 -27.26 8.42
CA HIS A 19 -30.04 -26.69 7.88
C HIS A 19 -29.19 -27.69 7.09
N ASN A 20 -29.09 -28.93 7.57
CA ASN A 20 -28.39 -30.00 6.84
C ASN A 20 -29.03 -30.33 5.49
N LYS A 21 -30.30 -29.98 5.29
CA LYS A 21 -31.02 -30.13 4.01
C LYS A 21 -30.99 -28.86 3.14
N GLY A 22 -30.23 -27.82 3.52
CA GLY A 22 -30.22 -26.54 2.81
C GLY A 22 -31.49 -25.71 3.02
N SER A 23 -32.25 -25.99 4.08
CA SER A 23 -33.50 -25.33 4.46
C SER A 23 -33.39 -24.73 5.86
N TYR A 24 -34.41 -24.04 6.35
CA TYR A 24 -34.47 -23.52 7.72
C TYR A 24 -35.83 -23.84 8.36
N LEU A 25 -35.95 -23.71 9.68
CA LEU A 25 -37.26 -23.86 10.33
C LEU A 25 -38.22 -22.77 9.84
N ALA A 26 -39.45 -23.17 9.51
CA ALA A 26 -40.41 -22.32 8.80
C ALA A 26 -40.66 -20.97 9.50
N VAL A 27 -40.65 -19.91 8.71
CA VAL A 27 -41.00 -18.54 9.11
C VAL A 27 -42.44 -18.30 8.72
N VAL A 28 -43.28 -17.90 9.68
CA VAL A 28 -44.72 -17.76 9.45
C VAL A 28 -45.11 -16.30 9.58
N SER A 29 -45.43 -15.66 8.47
CA SER A 29 -45.58 -14.20 8.38
C SER A 29 -47.03 -13.72 8.46
N GLU A 30 -48.01 -14.61 8.21
CA GLU A 30 -49.43 -14.28 8.25
C GLU A 30 -50.35 -15.45 8.66
N LEU A 31 -51.61 -15.14 9.00
CA LEU A 31 -52.60 -16.14 9.44
C LEU A 31 -52.94 -17.17 8.36
N GLN A 32 -52.94 -16.76 7.09
CA GLN A 32 -53.30 -17.63 5.96
C GLN A 32 -52.23 -18.71 5.75
N GLU A 33 -50.96 -18.33 5.91
CA GLU A 33 -49.82 -19.22 5.87
C GLU A 33 -49.83 -20.23 7.03
N ALA A 34 -50.10 -19.76 8.26
CA ALA A 34 -50.26 -20.65 9.42
C ALA A 34 -51.40 -21.66 9.20
N ALA A 35 -52.53 -21.20 8.64
CA ALA A 35 -53.66 -22.04 8.27
C ALA A 35 -53.30 -23.06 7.20
N PHE A 36 -52.57 -22.67 6.16
CA PHE A 36 -52.10 -23.56 5.10
C PHE A 36 -51.18 -24.65 5.64
N ILE A 37 -50.16 -24.29 6.44
CA ILE A 37 -49.23 -25.23 7.05
C ILE A 37 -50.00 -26.27 7.88
N MET A 38 -50.95 -25.82 8.70
CA MET A 38 -51.77 -26.73 9.49
C MET A 38 -52.80 -27.52 8.68
N GLN A 39 -53.27 -27.01 7.53
CA GLN A 39 -54.17 -27.74 6.64
C GLN A 39 -53.42 -28.81 5.81
N ALA A 40 -52.18 -28.55 5.43
CA ALA A 40 -51.31 -29.47 4.71
C ALA A 40 -50.77 -30.58 5.62
N SER A 41 -50.63 -30.30 6.91
CA SER A 41 -50.16 -31.25 7.94
C SER A 41 -51.32 -31.91 8.71
N GLN A 42 -52.29 -32.49 8.00
CA GLN A 42 -53.52 -33.04 8.61
C GLN A 42 -53.25 -34.09 9.71
N ASP A 43 -52.16 -34.83 9.59
CA ASP A 43 -51.76 -35.90 10.51
C ASP A 43 -51.06 -35.40 11.80
N TYR A 44 -50.82 -34.09 11.92
CA TYR A 44 -50.08 -33.49 13.03
C TYR A 44 -50.96 -32.54 13.85
N HIS A 45 -50.77 -32.56 15.17
CA HIS A 45 -51.49 -31.68 16.12
C HIS A 45 -50.68 -30.45 16.51
N ASP A 46 -49.36 -30.58 16.53
CA ASP A 46 -48.35 -29.60 16.92
C ASP A 46 -47.08 -29.75 16.06
N LEU A 47 -46.52 -28.64 15.61
CA LEU A 47 -45.32 -28.60 14.77
C LEU A 47 -44.36 -27.48 15.17
N TRP A 48 -43.06 -27.79 15.25
CA TRP A 48 -42.02 -26.79 15.42
C TRP A 48 -41.91 -25.86 14.21
N VAL A 49 -41.77 -24.58 14.50
CA VAL A 49 -41.49 -23.49 13.54
C VAL A 49 -40.34 -22.64 14.08
N GLY A 50 -39.78 -21.76 13.24
CA GLY A 50 -38.53 -21.06 13.52
C GLY A 50 -38.59 -19.97 14.59
N GLY A 51 -39.67 -19.86 15.37
CA GLY A 51 -39.78 -18.84 16.41
C GLY A 51 -39.00 -19.19 17.66
N HIS A 52 -38.16 -18.27 18.13
CA HIS A 52 -37.39 -18.41 19.37
C HIS A 52 -37.49 -17.13 20.21
N TRP A 53 -37.42 -17.26 21.54
CA TRP A 53 -37.43 -16.13 22.47
C TRP A 53 -35.99 -15.73 22.83
N ASN A 54 -35.64 -14.46 22.66
CA ASN A 54 -34.33 -13.91 23.06
C ASN A 54 -34.46 -12.40 23.33
N ASN A 55 -33.76 -11.88 24.33
CA ASN A 55 -33.76 -10.45 24.68
C ASN A 55 -35.18 -9.83 24.81
N ASP A 56 -36.05 -10.50 25.57
CA ASP A 56 -37.44 -10.08 25.85
C ASP A 56 -38.37 -9.96 24.62
N HIS A 57 -38.01 -10.55 23.48
CA HIS A 57 -38.84 -10.57 22.28
C HIS A 57 -38.81 -11.94 21.58
N TRP A 58 -39.89 -12.25 20.85
CA TRP A 58 -39.91 -13.36 19.90
C TRP A 58 -39.26 -12.93 18.59
N TYR A 59 -38.44 -13.79 17.99
CA TYR A 59 -37.86 -13.57 16.67
C TYR A 59 -37.86 -14.86 15.86
N TRP A 60 -37.81 -14.73 14.54
CA TRP A 60 -37.59 -15.85 13.63
C TRP A 60 -36.11 -16.18 13.58
N SER A 61 -35.72 -17.42 13.89
CA SER A 61 -34.33 -17.83 14.05
C SER A 61 -33.51 -17.68 12.77
N HIS A 62 -34.14 -17.85 11.60
CA HIS A 62 -33.48 -17.65 10.31
C HIS A 62 -33.35 -16.17 9.91
N THR A 63 -34.44 -15.40 9.96
CA THR A 63 -34.46 -14.03 9.43
C THR A 63 -34.06 -12.97 10.46
N GLY A 64 -34.04 -13.30 11.74
CA GLY A 64 -33.80 -12.37 12.84
C GLY A 64 -34.95 -11.36 13.07
N GLU A 65 -36.05 -11.47 12.32
CA GLU A 65 -37.17 -10.54 12.40
C GLU A 65 -37.95 -10.72 13.71
N VAL A 66 -38.27 -9.62 14.38
CA VAL A 66 -39.07 -9.60 15.61
C VAL A 66 -40.53 -9.92 15.30
N ILE A 67 -41.08 -10.94 15.94
CA ILE A 67 -42.49 -11.33 15.84
C ILE A 67 -43.32 -10.35 16.68
N ARG A 68 -44.00 -9.41 15.99
CA ARG A 68 -44.84 -8.37 16.61
C ARG A 68 -46.32 -8.73 16.48
N ASP A 69 -47.11 -8.46 17.53
CA ASP A 69 -48.58 -8.58 17.47
C ASP A 69 -49.16 -7.39 16.69
N VAL A 70 -49.29 -7.54 15.38
CA VAL A 70 -49.83 -6.53 14.47
C VAL A 70 -51.07 -7.09 13.81
N GLY A 71 -52.23 -6.46 14.05
CA GLY A 71 -53.49 -6.87 13.43
C GLY A 71 -54.06 -8.20 13.93
N GLY A 72 -53.66 -8.68 15.11
CA GLY A 72 -54.15 -9.94 15.68
C GLY A 72 -53.41 -11.19 15.19
N PHE A 73 -52.21 -11.03 14.63
CA PHE A 73 -51.28 -12.10 14.27
C PHE A 73 -49.93 -11.88 14.98
N PRO A 74 -49.28 -12.91 15.55
CA PRO A 74 -49.73 -14.30 15.65
C PRO A 74 -50.94 -14.46 16.60
N VAL A 75 -51.84 -15.41 16.33
CA VAL A 75 -52.94 -15.72 17.26
C VAL A 75 -52.39 -16.64 18.36
N TRP A 76 -51.99 -16.04 19.47
CA TRP A 76 -51.43 -16.75 20.62
C TRP A 76 -52.49 -17.55 21.37
N ALA A 77 -52.17 -18.78 21.79
CA ALA A 77 -53.11 -19.64 22.49
C ALA A 77 -53.51 -19.13 23.89
N ARG A 78 -52.73 -18.24 24.53
CA ARG A 78 -53.03 -17.51 25.79
C ARG A 78 -51.96 -16.42 26.09
N ASN A 79 -52.34 -15.44 26.91
CA ASN A 79 -51.45 -14.36 27.39
C ASN A 79 -50.28 -14.88 28.27
N PHE A 80 -49.08 -14.49 27.86
CA PHE A 80 -47.77 -14.53 28.54
C PHE A 80 -47.07 -15.87 28.75
N THR A 81 -45.87 -15.87 28.16
CA THR A 81 -44.74 -16.78 28.24
C THR A 81 -44.50 -17.29 29.65
N ARG A 82 -44.39 -18.61 29.79
CA ARG A 82 -43.71 -19.17 30.96
C ARG A 82 -42.22 -18.91 30.82
N SER A 83 -41.53 -18.63 31.93
CA SER A 83 -40.12 -18.18 31.95
C SER A 83 -39.08 -19.20 31.45
N ASP A 84 -39.53 -20.32 30.88
CA ASP A 84 -38.72 -21.45 30.41
C ASP A 84 -39.22 -22.02 29.07
N HIS A 85 -40.17 -21.35 28.40
CA HIS A 85 -40.76 -21.76 27.13
C HIS A 85 -40.28 -20.84 26.00
N ASP A 86 -39.05 -21.08 25.53
CA ASP A 86 -38.35 -20.20 24.59
C ASP A 86 -38.51 -20.60 23.11
N CYS A 87 -39.24 -21.67 22.80
CA CYS A 87 -39.39 -22.18 21.43
C CYS A 87 -40.85 -22.20 20.97
N LEU A 88 -41.08 -21.85 19.70
CA LEU A 88 -42.42 -21.62 19.15
C LEU A 88 -42.96 -22.81 18.36
N ASN A 89 -44.21 -23.16 18.62
CA ASN A 89 -44.91 -24.26 17.96
C ASN A 89 -46.26 -23.80 17.38
N LEU A 90 -46.64 -24.34 16.22
CA LEU A 90 -47.97 -24.19 15.63
C LEU A 90 -48.88 -25.33 16.08
N TYR A 91 -50.01 -24.98 16.71
CA TYR A 91 -50.95 -25.92 17.30
C TYR A 91 -52.35 -25.82 16.66
N ARG A 92 -52.99 -26.98 16.44
CA ARG A 92 -54.37 -27.05 15.93
C ARG A 92 -55.39 -26.95 17.07
N GLY A 93 -56.15 -25.85 17.12
CA GLY A 93 -57.20 -25.60 18.10
C GLY A 93 -58.42 -26.54 17.97
N ALA A 94 -59.06 -26.86 19.09
CA ALA A 94 -60.18 -27.82 19.17
C ALA A 94 -61.57 -27.27 18.78
N LYS A 95 -61.71 -25.96 18.58
CA LYS A 95 -62.95 -25.31 18.12
C LYS A 95 -62.60 -24.41 16.93
N GLU A 96 -63.26 -24.64 15.79
CA GLU A 96 -63.23 -23.80 14.57
C GLU A 96 -61.85 -23.58 13.90
N GLN A 97 -61.18 -24.63 13.41
CA GLN A 97 -60.02 -24.54 12.48
C GLN A 97 -58.91 -23.51 12.88
N ALA A 98 -58.88 -23.07 14.13
CA ALA A 98 -58.02 -21.99 14.56
C ALA A 98 -56.60 -22.52 14.74
N VAL A 99 -55.65 -21.92 14.02
CA VAL A 99 -54.23 -22.18 14.20
C VAL A 99 -53.71 -21.23 15.26
N LEU A 100 -53.11 -21.81 16.30
CA LEU A 100 -52.62 -21.07 17.45
C LEU A 100 -51.11 -21.19 17.54
N PHE A 101 -50.45 -20.10 17.91
CA PHE A 101 -49.03 -20.09 18.26
C PHE A 101 -48.89 -20.36 19.75
N VAL A 102 -48.04 -21.32 20.10
CA VAL A 102 -47.87 -21.83 21.46
C VAL A 102 -46.38 -21.84 21.80
N ASP A 103 -46.01 -21.17 22.88
CA ASP A 103 -44.69 -21.26 23.48
C ASP A 103 -44.51 -22.63 24.16
N ARG A 104 -43.36 -23.26 23.94
CA ARG A 104 -43.01 -24.61 24.41
C ARG A 104 -41.58 -24.65 24.93
N GLN A 105 -41.27 -25.61 25.79
CA GLN A 105 -39.87 -25.85 26.19
C GLN A 105 -39.12 -26.45 25.00
N CYS A 106 -37.95 -25.90 24.67
CA CYS A 106 -37.15 -26.31 23.51
C CYS A 106 -36.72 -27.78 23.54
N ASN A 107 -36.68 -28.40 24.72
CA ASN A 107 -36.34 -29.81 24.93
C ASN A 107 -37.53 -30.77 24.69
N GLU A 108 -38.74 -30.27 24.41
CA GLU A 108 -39.86 -31.12 24.01
C GLU A 108 -39.64 -31.66 22.59
N THR A 109 -40.12 -32.87 22.30
CA THR A 109 -39.96 -33.49 20.98
C THR A 109 -41.25 -33.39 20.16
N HIS A 110 -41.20 -32.67 19.04
CA HIS A 110 -42.33 -32.47 18.13
C HIS A 110 -41.92 -32.71 16.68
N GLY A 111 -42.90 -32.92 15.81
CA GLY A 111 -42.65 -32.84 14.36
C GLY A 111 -42.28 -31.40 13.99
N PHE A 112 -41.69 -31.18 12.83
CA PHE A 112 -41.18 -29.86 12.44
C PHE A 112 -41.40 -29.57 10.97
N VAL A 113 -41.49 -28.28 10.65
CA VAL A 113 -41.65 -27.80 9.28
C VAL A 113 -40.38 -27.06 8.89
N CYS A 114 -39.73 -27.55 7.83
CA CYS A 114 -38.66 -26.79 7.20
C CYS A 114 -39.22 -26.02 6.01
N GLU A 115 -38.68 -24.84 5.81
CA GLU A 115 -38.91 -23.99 4.65
C GLU A 115 -37.61 -23.93 3.86
N GLU A 116 -37.68 -24.34 2.60
CA GLU A 116 -36.61 -24.13 1.63
C GLU A 116 -36.74 -22.72 1.04
N ALA A 117 -35.67 -21.92 1.14
CA ALA A 117 -35.47 -20.77 0.27
C ALA A 117 -35.52 -21.28 -1.17
N LEU A 118 -36.41 -20.71 -1.99
CA LEU A 118 -36.49 -21.06 -3.41
C LEU A 118 -35.19 -20.64 -4.08
N ASN A 119 -34.25 -21.59 -4.21
CA ASN A 119 -33.15 -21.50 -5.17
C ASN A 119 -33.78 -21.38 -6.56
N GLY A 120 -33.37 -20.35 -7.29
CA GLY A 120 -33.98 -19.84 -8.52
C GLY A 120 -34.65 -20.87 -9.43
N GLU A 121 -35.97 -20.78 -9.51
CA GLU A 121 -36.74 -20.66 -10.76
C GLU A 121 -38.18 -20.18 -10.42
N GLU A 122 -38.54 -19.05 -11.03
CA GLU A 122 -39.87 -18.47 -11.23
C GLU A 122 -40.87 -18.36 -10.04
N GLY A 123 -40.93 -17.14 -9.49
CA GLY A 123 -42.14 -16.51 -9.00
C GLY A 123 -42.53 -15.32 -9.87
N LEU A 124 -42.71 -15.55 -11.18
CA LEU A 124 -43.42 -14.65 -12.09
C LEU A 124 -44.84 -14.47 -11.56
N VAL A 125 -45.23 -13.25 -11.17
CA VAL A 125 -46.65 -12.95 -10.95
C VAL A 125 -47.24 -12.26 -12.18
N GLU A 126 -46.51 -11.33 -12.81
CA GLU A 126 -46.87 -10.79 -14.12
C GLU A 126 -45.71 -9.99 -14.72
N GLU A 127 -45.31 -10.31 -15.96
CA GLU A 127 -44.46 -9.42 -16.76
C GLU A 127 -45.39 -8.53 -17.58
N LEU A 128 -45.38 -7.23 -17.28
CA LEU A 128 -46.27 -6.28 -17.92
C LEU A 128 -45.47 -5.26 -18.73
N GLN A 129 -45.92 -5.01 -19.95
CA GLN A 129 -45.26 -4.09 -20.85
C GLN A 129 -46.05 -2.78 -20.93
N PHE A 130 -45.35 -1.67 -20.76
CA PHE A 130 -45.92 -0.35 -20.89
C PHE A 130 -44.89 0.62 -21.47
N ARG A 131 -45.24 1.28 -22.57
CA ARG A 131 -44.38 2.26 -23.28
C ARG A 131 -42.95 1.77 -23.56
N GLY A 132 -42.81 0.52 -24.02
CA GLY A 132 -41.50 -0.07 -24.35
C GLY A 132 -40.66 -0.50 -23.15
N ASN A 133 -41.17 -0.34 -21.92
CA ASN A 133 -40.59 -0.91 -20.71
C ASN A 133 -41.31 -2.21 -20.34
N ILE A 134 -40.54 -3.16 -19.84
CA ILE A 134 -40.99 -4.37 -19.17
C ILE A 134 -40.89 -4.13 -17.66
N TYR A 135 -42.00 -4.32 -16.96
CA TYR A 135 -42.05 -4.27 -15.52
C TYR A 135 -42.25 -5.68 -14.98
N HIS A 136 -41.30 -6.10 -14.14
CA HIS A 136 -41.30 -7.40 -13.49
C HIS A 136 -41.72 -7.22 -12.04
N PHE A 137 -42.93 -7.67 -11.71
CA PHE A 137 -43.43 -7.65 -10.34
C PHE A 137 -43.03 -8.94 -9.62
N THR A 138 -42.46 -8.78 -8.43
CA THR A 138 -42.16 -9.91 -7.54
C THR A 138 -43.07 -9.81 -6.32
N ASN A 139 -43.41 -10.94 -5.70
CA ASN A 139 -44.11 -10.96 -4.41
C ASN A 139 -43.14 -10.84 -3.21
N MET A 140 -41.84 -10.71 -3.47
CA MET A 140 -40.80 -10.60 -2.45
C MET A 140 -40.79 -9.19 -1.85
N ARG A 141 -40.58 -9.12 -0.53
CA ARG A 141 -40.39 -7.84 0.19
C ARG A 141 -38.97 -7.73 0.71
N MET A 142 -38.29 -6.64 0.37
CA MET A 142 -36.91 -6.39 0.83
C MET A 142 -36.63 -4.90 1.02
N THR A 143 -35.48 -4.58 1.59
CA THR A 143 -35.06 -3.19 1.80
C THR A 143 -34.83 -2.48 0.47
N TRP A 144 -34.81 -1.15 0.46
CA TRP A 144 -34.59 -0.42 -0.78
C TRP A 144 -33.22 -0.74 -1.40
N ASN A 145 -32.19 -0.87 -0.57
CA ASN A 145 -30.83 -1.23 -1.01
C ASN A 145 -30.79 -2.64 -1.60
N ASP A 146 -31.41 -3.61 -0.93
CA ASP A 146 -31.48 -4.98 -1.47
C ASP A 146 -32.28 -5.01 -2.78
N ALA A 147 -33.37 -4.25 -2.88
CA ALA A 147 -34.19 -4.16 -4.08
C ALA A 147 -33.42 -3.52 -5.24
N TYR A 148 -32.61 -2.50 -4.95
CA TYR A 148 -31.71 -1.87 -5.90
C TYR A 148 -30.69 -2.87 -6.44
N ASP A 149 -30.01 -3.61 -5.54
CA ASP A 149 -29.03 -4.62 -5.91
C ASP A 149 -29.65 -5.79 -6.69
N VAL A 150 -30.84 -6.26 -6.28
CA VAL A 150 -31.55 -7.36 -6.96
C VAL A 150 -32.00 -6.97 -8.36
N CYS A 151 -32.55 -5.76 -8.55
CA CYS A 151 -32.89 -5.30 -9.89
C CYS A 151 -31.63 -5.11 -10.75
N ALA A 152 -30.58 -4.49 -10.20
CA ALA A 152 -29.31 -4.27 -10.89
C ALA A 152 -28.64 -5.58 -11.33
N ASN A 153 -28.59 -6.59 -10.46
CA ASN A 153 -28.02 -7.90 -10.76
C ASN A 153 -28.79 -8.69 -11.84
N ASN A 154 -30.03 -8.31 -12.14
CA ASN A 154 -30.88 -8.94 -13.16
C ASN A 154 -30.96 -8.12 -14.47
N ASP A 155 -29.97 -7.27 -14.75
CA ASP A 155 -29.93 -6.34 -15.90
C ASP A 155 -31.19 -5.47 -15.99
N SER A 156 -31.67 -5.03 -14.83
CA SER A 156 -32.84 -4.18 -14.68
C SER A 156 -32.56 -3.08 -13.65
N MET A 157 -33.53 -2.23 -13.37
CA MET A 157 -33.39 -1.17 -12.37
C MET A 157 -34.70 -0.98 -11.62
N LEU A 158 -34.66 -0.34 -10.45
CA LEU A 158 -35.89 0.11 -9.82
C LEU A 158 -36.64 1.10 -10.73
N PRO A 159 -37.98 1.07 -10.79
CA PRO A 159 -38.74 1.89 -11.71
C PRO A 159 -38.48 3.39 -11.54
N VAL A 160 -38.25 4.02 -12.68
CA VAL A 160 -38.11 5.46 -12.79
C VAL A 160 -39.36 6.01 -13.47
N VAL A 161 -40.06 6.90 -12.77
CA VAL A 161 -41.39 7.36 -13.20
C VAL A 161 -41.32 8.86 -13.53
N PHE A 162 -41.50 9.21 -14.80
CA PHE A 162 -41.38 10.60 -15.29
C PHE A 162 -42.71 11.25 -15.66
N ASP A 163 -43.77 10.44 -15.78
CA ASP A 163 -45.07 10.91 -16.20
C ASP A 163 -46.20 10.21 -15.43
N ARG A 164 -47.35 10.88 -15.43
CA ARG A 164 -48.54 10.44 -14.69
C ARG A 164 -49.10 9.12 -15.20
N GLU A 165 -49.03 8.84 -16.50
CA GLU A 165 -49.58 7.62 -17.09
C GLU A 165 -48.80 6.39 -16.63
N THR A 166 -47.47 6.49 -16.56
CA THR A 166 -46.62 5.43 -16.01
C THR A 166 -46.91 5.18 -14.52
N ALA A 167 -47.16 6.24 -13.74
CA ALA A 167 -47.53 6.10 -12.33
C ALA A 167 -48.89 5.40 -12.15
N ILE A 168 -49.89 5.74 -12.97
CA ILE A 168 -51.21 5.10 -12.98
C ILE A 168 -51.08 3.62 -13.35
N PHE A 169 -50.35 3.32 -14.42
CA PHE A 169 -50.10 1.96 -14.86
C PHE A 169 -49.48 1.11 -13.73
N LEU A 170 -48.42 1.59 -13.07
CA LEU A 170 -47.77 0.85 -11.98
C LEU A 170 -48.70 0.63 -10.78
N ALA A 171 -49.52 1.61 -10.43
CA ALA A 171 -50.51 1.49 -9.37
C ALA A 171 -51.63 0.48 -9.71
N GLU A 172 -52.09 0.46 -10.97
CA GLU A 172 -53.09 -0.52 -11.42
C GLU A 172 -52.52 -1.93 -11.55
N ALA A 173 -51.29 -2.06 -12.06
CA ALA A 173 -50.57 -3.32 -12.21
C ALA A 173 -50.26 -3.95 -10.84
N GLY A 174 -49.75 -3.15 -9.91
CA GLY A 174 -49.50 -3.60 -8.53
C GLY A 174 -50.73 -3.56 -7.64
N ARG A 175 -51.95 -3.72 -8.17
CA ARG A 175 -53.19 -3.51 -7.41
C ARG A 175 -53.36 -4.39 -6.17
N GLU A 176 -52.64 -5.51 -6.15
CA GLU A 176 -52.65 -6.50 -5.07
C GLU A 176 -51.67 -6.14 -3.94
N TYR A 177 -50.83 -5.13 -4.16
CA TYR A 177 -49.82 -4.64 -3.23
C TYR A 177 -50.20 -3.27 -2.69
N HIS A 178 -49.91 -3.04 -1.40
CA HIS A 178 -50.21 -1.77 -0.73
C HIS A 178 -49.18 -0.68 -1.05
N ASP A 179 -47.89 -1.06 -1.12
CA ASP A 179 -46.74 -0.19 -1.32
C ASP A 179 -45.67 -0.95 -2.12
N MET A 180 -44.97 -0.26 -3.03
CA MET A 180 -43.87 -0.84 -3.81
C MET A 180 -42.69 0.13 -3.93
N TRP A 181 -41.48 -0.41 -4.03
CA TRP A 181 -40.28 0.42 -4.19
C TRP A 181 -40.17 1.04 -5.58
N LEU A 182 -39.75 2.31 -5.62
CA LEU A 182 -39.33 3.03 -6.82
C LEU A 182 -37.85 3.42 -6.73
N GLY A 183 -37.24 3.81 -7.84
CA GLY A 183 -35.83 4.20 -7.89
C GLY A 183 -35.49 5.56 -7.28
N GLY A 184 -36.40 6.20 -6.54
CA GLY A 184 -36.16 7.52 -5.95
C GLY A 184 -35.36 7.42 -4.65
N HIS A 185 -34.26 8.17 -4.55
CA HIS A 185 -33.38 8.23 -3.38
C HIS A 185 -32.87 9.67 -3.13
N VAL A 186 -32.58 10.01 -1.88
CA VAL A 186 -31.97 11.31 -1.52
C VAL A 186 -30.45 11.26 -1.66
N GLU A 187 -29.87 12.11 -2.50
CA GLU A 187 -28.42 12.26 -2.68
C GLU A 187 -28.06 13.75 -2.55
N GLU A 188 -27.04 14.06 -1.76
CA GLU A 188 -26.61 15.45 -1.46
C GLU A 188 -27.73 16.39 -0.97
N GLY A 189 -28.77 15.83 -0.35
CA GLY A 189 -29.91 16.59 0.18
C GLY A 189 -30.98 16.94 -0.86
N HIS A 190 -31.00 16.25 -2.00
CA HIS A 190 -32.04 16.39 -3.04
C HIS A 190 -32.59 15.02 -3.43
N TRP A 191 -33.87 14.92 -3.77
CA TRP A 191 -34.42 13.69 -4.33
C TRP A 191 -33.97 13.51 -5.77
N ALA A 192 -33.53 12.30 -6.13
CA ALA A 192 -33.13 11.94 -7.48
C ALA A 192 -33.52 10.49 -7.84
N TRP A 193 -33.68 10.21 -9.13
CA TRP A 193 -33.92 8.86 -9.66
C TRP A 193 -32.61 8.10 -9.86
N LYS A 194 -32.44 6.91 -9.29
CA LYS A 194 -31.30 6.02 -9.54
C LYS A 194 -31.64 4.97 -10.62
N PRO A 195 -30.72 4.65 -11.56
CA PRO A 195 -29.36 5.16 -11.71
C PRO A 195 -29.24 6.50 -12.47
N LYS A 196 -30.34 7.05 -13.02
CA LYS A 196 -30.32 8.20 -13.94
C LYS A 196 -29.89 9.55 -13.34
N ASN A 197 -29.76 9.66 -12.01
CA ASN A 197 -29.47 10.86 -11.22
C ASN A 197 -30.33 12.12 -11.54
N ARG A 198 -31.52 11.95 -12.16
CA ARG A 198 -32.45 13.07 -12.43
C ARG A 198 -33.15 13.53 -11.16
N ARG A 199 -33.12 14.83 -10.87
CA ARG A 199 -33.79 15.44 -9.71
C ARG A 199 -35.31 15.25 -9.76
N ILE A 200 -35.90 14.90 -8.61
CA ILE A 200 -37.35 14.77 -8.40
C ILE A 200 -37.85 16.07 -7.75
N PRO A 201 -38.79 16.80 -8.39
CA PRO A 201 -39.40 18.00 -7.80
C PRO A 201 -40.10 17.69 -6.47
N THR A 202 -39.91 18.53 -5.46
CA THR A 202 -40.50 18.37 -4.11
C THR A 202 -41.64 19.36 -3.82
N THR A 203 -42.07 20.14 -4.82
CA THR A 203 -43.19 21.09 -4.68
C THR A 203 -44.51 20.37 -5.00
N SER A 204 -45.53 20.58 -4.16
CA SER A 204 -46.85 19.99 -4.33
C SER A 204 -47.82 21.02 -4.92
N GLY A 205 -47.78 21.22 -6.24
CA GLY A 205 -48.81 21.94 -7.00
C GLY A 205 -49.92 21.02 -7.50
N GLU A 206 -51.14 21.54 -7.68
CA GLU A 206 -52.30 20.78 -8.20
C GLU A 206 -52.08 20.23 -9.62
N HIS A 207 -51.03 20.68 -10.32
CA HIS A 207 -50.64 20.27 -11.68
C HIS A 207 -49.16 19.83 -11.78
N GLU A 208 -48.46 19.66 -10.65
CA GLU A 208 -47.04 19.25 -10.63
C GLU A 208 -46.91 17.73 -10.44
N PHE A 209 -45.91 17.12 -11.07
CA PHE A 209 -45.59 15.69 -10.98
C PHE A 209 -44.15 15.50 -10.47
N PRO A 210 -43.88 14.54 -9.56
CA PRO A 210 -44.81 13.57 -8.96
C PRO A 210 -45.73 14.16 -7.89
N GLU A 211 -46.91 13.55 -7.71
CA GLU A 211 -47.85 13.93 -6.65
C GLU A 211 -47.46 13.28 -5.30
N TRP A 212 -46.89 14.07 -4.39
CA TRP A 212 -46.45 13.60 -3.09
C TRP A 212 -47.61 13.43 -2.09
N VAL A 213 -47.53 12.39 -1.24
CA VAL A 213 -48.47 12.21 -0.10
C VAL A 213 -48.39 13.37 0.90
N ARG A 214 -47.22 14.02 1.00
CA ARG A 214 -47.00 15.19 1.85
C ARG A 214 -46.28 16.29 1.08
N ALA A 215 -46.61 17.54 1.38
CA ALA A 215 -45.99 18.72 0.78
C ALA A 215 -44.48 18.89 1.11
N SER A 216 -43.94 18.10 2.05
CA SER A 216 -42.50 18.08 2.37
C SER A 216 -42.08 16.69 2.86
N PRO A 217 -41.08 16.05 2.23
CA PRO A 217 -40.50 14.78 2.67
C PRO A 217 -39.85 14.88 4.05
N ARG A 218 -39.83 13.78 4.82
CA ARG A 218 -39.19 13.76 6.14
C ARG A 218 -37.67 13.71 6.04
N PRO A 219 -36.93 14.31 6.99
CA PRO A 219 -35.47 14.34 6.95
C PRO A 219 -34.79 12.98 7.16
N ASP A 220 -35.52 11.98 7.67
CA ASP A 220 -35.00 10.64 7.99
C ASP A 220 -35.54 9.55 7.05
N HIS A 221 -36.15 9.94 5.93
CA HIS A 221 -36.79 9.08 4.95
C HIS A 221 -36.17 9.31 3.56
N ASP A 222 -35.12 8.57 3.24
CA ASP A 222 -34.30 8.81 2.04
C ASP A 222 -34.71 7.98 0.82
N CYS A 223 -35.74 7.13 0.93
CA CYS A 223 -36.16 6.19 -0.12
C CYS A 223 -37.62 6.38 -0.55
N LEU A 224 -37.91 6.19 -1.85
CA LEU A 224 -39.22 6.50 -2.43
C LEU A 224 -40.05 5.25 -2.74
N SER A 225 -41.32 5.28 -2.34
CA SER A 225 -42.31 4.23 -2.65
C SER A 225 -43.52 4.79 -3.39
N LEU A 226 -44.15 3.94 -4.20
CA LEU A 226 -45.45 4.22 -4.81
C LEU A 226 -46.56 3.63 -3.94
N TYR A 227 -47.45 4.51 -3.49
CA TYR A 227 -48.60 4.22 -2.63
C TYR A 227 -49.90 4.48 -3.39
N ARG A 228 -50.98 3.76 -3.05
CA ARG A 228 -52.33 4.00 -3.59
C ARG A 228 -53.24 4.56 -2.50
N ASP A 229 -53.84 5.70 -2.76
CA ASP A 229 -54.82 6.27 -1.84
C ASP A 229 -56.19 5.56 -1.91
N THR A 230 -57.13 6.01 -1.09
CA THR A 230 -58.48 5.44 -0.99
C THR A 230 -59.33 5.61 -2.26
N GLU A 231 -58.90 6.43 -3.21
CA GLU A 231 -59.56 6.67 -4.51
C GLU A 231 -58.82 6.00 -5.67
N ASN A 232 -57.86 5.09 -5.40
CA ASN A 232 -56.96 4.47 -6.37
C ASN A 232 -55.98 5.43 -7.07
N LYS A 233 -55.75 6.62 -6.53
CA LYS A 233 -54.79 7.56 -7.10
C LYS A 233 -53.35 7.16 -6.75
N PRO A 234 -52.41 7.13 -7.72
CA PRO A 234 -51.00 6.89 -7.43
C PRO A 234 -50.41 8.10 -6.70
N MET A 235 -49.81 7.86 -5.54
CA MET A 235 -49.13 8.88 -4.74
C MET A 235 -47.71 8.44 -4.37
N PHE A 236 -46.80 9.42 -4.30
CA PHE A 236 -45.39 9.18 -3.99
C PHE A 236 -45.12 9.43 -2.50
N LEU A 237 -44.54 8.45 -1.83
CA LEU A 237 -44.36 8.44 -0.38
C LEU A 237 -42.90 8.21 0.00
N ASP A 238 -42.34 9.15 0.76
CA ASP A 238 -41.04 9.06 1.40
C ASP A 238 -41.04 8.04 2.54
N ARG A 239 -40.09 7.11 2.53
CA ARG A 239 -39.93 6.01 3.50
C ARG A 239 -38.48 5.83 3.93
N LYS A 240 -38.29 5.12 5.03
CA LYS A 240 -36.96 4.69 5.46
C LYS A 240 -36.48 3.53 4.60
N CYS A 241 -35.22 3.56 4.21
CA CYS A 241 -34.63 2.58 3.30
C CYS A 241 -34.55 1.17 3.88
N ASP A 242 -34.59 1.03 5.21
CA ASP A 242 -34.58 -0.24 5.95
C ASP A 242 -35.98 -0.90 6.06
N GLU A 243 -37.05 -0.23 5.63
CA GLU A 243 -38.37 -0.86 5.51
C GLU A 243 -38.37 -1.92 4.38
N LYS A 244 -39.16 -2.99 4.54
CA LYS A 244 -39.31 -4.01 3.48
C LYS A 244 -40.57 -3.77 2.66
N GLN A 245 -40.42 -3.46 1.37
CA GLN A 245 -41.54 -3.24 0.43
C GLN A 245 -41.46 -4.20 -0.75
N VAL A 246 -42.57 -4.32 -1.47
CA VAL A 246 -42.67 -5.14 -2.68
C VAL A 246 -41.77 -4.57 -3.77
N ILE A 247 -41.06 -5.45 -4.47
CA ILE A 247 -40.12 -5.05 -5.53
C ILE A 247 -40.82 -5.16 -6.87
N VAL A 248 -40.72 -4.08 -7.62
CA VAL A 248 -40.93 -4.07 -9.06
C VAL A 248 -39.59 -3.68 -9.68
N CYS A 249 -39.16 -4.41 -10.72
CA CYS A 249 -37.99 -4.06 -11.51
C CYS A 249 -38.44 -3.61 -12.90
N GLN A 250 -37.89 -2.49 -13.36
CA GLN A 250 -38.04 -1.99 -14.72
C GLN A 250 -36.85 -2.46 -15.56
N LYS A 251 -37.16 -3.14 -16.66
CA LYS A 251 -36.23 -3.49 -17.73
C LYS A 251 -36.72 -2.85 -19.02
N TYR A 252 -35.85 -2.40 -19.90
CA TYR A 252 -36.29 -1.98 -21.22
C TYR A 252 -36.62 -3.22 -22.06
N ASN A 253 -37.66 -3.19 -22.88
CA ASN A 253 -38.05 -4.33 -23.70
C ASN A 253 -36.94 -4.67 -24.71
N THR A 254 -36.21 -5.74 -24.43
CA THR A 254 -35.02 -6.21 -25.16
C THR A 254 -35.37 -7.23 -26.25
N ILE A 255 -36.66 -7.43 -26.58
CA ILE A 255 -37.05 -8.02 -27.87
C ILE A 255 -36.77 -7.05 -29.03
N LEU A 256 -36.55 -5.77 -28.73
CA LEU A 256 -35.68 -4.90 -29.54
C LEU A 256 -34.26 -5.02 -28.98
N GLY A 257 -33.63 -6.16 -29.26
CA GLY A 257 -32.29 -6.49 -28.78
C GLY A 257 -31.24 -5.51 -29.28
N GLU A 258 -29.99 -5.83 -28.99
CA GLU A 258 -28.77 -5.29 -29.62
C GLU A 258 -28.76 -5.50 -31.15
N ALA A 259 -29.79 -5.08 -31.86
CA ALA A 259 -29.76 -4.85 -33.29
C ALA A 259 -29.25 -3.43 -33.49
N LEU A 260 -27.93 -3.27 -33.44
CA LEU A 260 -27.25 -2.20 -34.15
C LEU A 260 -27.53 -2.44 -35.63
N GLU A 261 -28.66 -1.91 -36.12
CA GLU A 261 -28.91 -1.89 -37.57
C GLU A 261 -28.03 -0.80 -38.15
N THR A 262 -26.92 -1.23 -38.72
CA THR A 262 -26.01 -0.36 -39.45
C THR A 262 -26.46 -0.27 -40.91
N PHE A 263 -26.57 0.94 -41.44
CA PHE A 263 -26.91 1.17 -42.83
C PHE A 263 -26.04 2.28 -43.42
N GLU A 264 -25.92 2.28 -44.74
CA GLU A 264 -25.00 3.15 -45.47
C GLU A 264 -25.75 3.94 -46.55
N TYR A 265 -25.44 5.22 -46.66
CA TYR A 265 -25.94 6.11 -47.71
C TYR A 265 -24.85 7.06 -48.18
N ALA A 266 -24.49 6.98 -49.46
CA ALA A 266 -23.47 7.84 -50.08
C ALA A 266 -22.15 7.89 -49.27
N ASP A 267 -21.63 6.71 -48.89
CA ASP A 267 -20.42 6.50 -48.06
C ASP A 267 -20.53 6.98 -46.59
N ARG A 268 -21.69 7.50 -46.15
CA ARG A 268 -21.99 7.79 -44.74
C ARG A 268 -22.55 6.54 -44.09
N HIS A 269 -22.03 6.15 -42.92
CA HIS A 269 -22.58 5.02 -42.18
C HIS A 269 -23.35 5.49 -40.98
N PHE A 270 -24.49 4.86 -40.75
CA PHE A 270 -25.41 5.18 -39.70
C PHE A 270 -25.66 3.93 -38.88
N THR A 271 -25.89 4.12 -37.59
CA THR A 271 -26.19 3.08 -36.62
C THR A 271 -27.48 3.46 -35.94
N PHE A 272 -28.54 2.66 -36.10
CA PHE A 272 -29.79 2.91 -35.41
C PHE A 272 -29.80 2.24 -34.04
N LEU A 273 -29.97 3.05 -33.00
CA LEU A 273 -30.14 2.61 -31.61
C LEU A 273 -31.61 2.73 -31.23
N ARG A 274 -32.26 1.57 -31.12
CA ARG A 274 -33.68 1.48 -30.74
C ARG A 274 -33.94 1.80 -29.28
N ARG A 275 -32.91 1.73 -28.43
CA ARG A 275 -32.99 2.08 -27.01
C ARG A 275 -33.23 3.58 -26.87
N PRO A 276 -34.35 4.02 -26.28
CA PRO A 276 -34.64 5.43 -26.15
C PRO A 276 -33.79 6.08 -25.04
N GLU A 277 -33.18 7.22 -25.35
CA GLU A 277 -32.38 8.01 -24.42
C GLU A 277 -32.81 9.47 -24.46
N ILE A 278 -32.51 10.26 -23.43
CA ILE A 278 -32.72 11.72 -23.49
C ILE A 278 -31.73 12.33 -24.48
N TRP A 279 -32.01 13.54 -24.97
CA TRP A 279 -31.19 14.13 -26.04
C TRP A 279 -29.70 14.24 -25.67
N SER A 280 -29.38 14.70 -24.45
CA SER A 280 -27.99 14.79 -23.96
C SER A 280 -27.28 13.44 -23.92
N ASP A 281 -27.96 12.41 -23.43
CA ASP A 281 -27.38 11.07 -23.29
C ASP A 281 -27.21 10.42 -24.67
N ALA A 282 -28.14 10.64 -25.60
CA ALA A 282 -28.01 10.20 -26.99
C ALA A 282 -26.79 10.84 -27.67
N VAL A 283 -26.58 12.15 -27.46
CA VAL A 283 -25.39 12.87 -27.91
C VAL A 283 -24.12 12.24 -27.33
N ASP A 284 -24.08 11.99 -26.02
CA ASP A 284 -22.92 11.42 -25.34
C ASP A 284 -22.64 9.97 -25.78
N ILE A 285 -23.67 9.16 -25.97
CA ILE A 285 -23.55 7.77 -26.46
C ILE A 285 -22.98 7.74 -27.88
N CYS A 286 -23.48 8.61 -28.78
CA CYS A 286 -22.89 8.70 -30.11
C CYS A 286 -21.42 9.14 -30.03
N LYS A 287 -21.10 10.17 -29.22
CA LYS A 287 -19.73 10.66 -29.04
C LYS A 287 -18.77 9.59 -28.49
N LEU A 288 -19.20 8.83 -27.48
CA LEU A 288 -18.45 7.72 -26.90
C LEU A 288 -18.08 6.66 -27.95
N ASN A 289 -18.93 6.43 -28.94
CA ASN A 289 -18.69 5.49 -30.04
C ASN A 289 -17.95 6.10 -31.25
N GLY A 290 -17.48 7.35 -31.17
CA GLY A 290 -16.86 8.05 -32.30
C GLY A 290 -17.86 8.41 -33.40
N SER A 291 -19.06 8.80 -33.00
CA SER A 291 -20.15 9.15 -33.89
C SER A 291 -20.86 10.39 -33.33
N PHE A 292 -21.85 10.90 -34.04
CA PHE A 292 -22.67 12.03 -33.60
C PHE A 292 -24.12 11.81 -34.04
N LEU A 293 -25.07 12.55 -33.45
CA LEU A 293 -26.45 12.52 -33.95
C LEU A 293 -26.47 13.05 -35.40
N PRO A 294 -27.27 12.49 -36.31
CA PRO A 294 -27.19 12.81 -37.72
C PRO A 294 -27.55 14.27 -37.97
N ILE A 295 -26.74 14.91 -38.81
CA ILE A 295 -27.05 16.20 -39.40
C ILE A 295 -27.78 15.91 -40.71
N LEU A 296 -29.04 16.34 -40.77
CA LEU A 296 -29.91 16.12 -41.92
C LEU A 296 -29.78 17.33 -42.85
N THR A 297 -29.12 17.12 -43.99
CA THR A 297 -28.73 18.20 -44.91
C THR A 297 -29.68 18.41 -46.08
N ASP A 298 -30.50 17.41 -46.40
CA ASP A 298 -31.39 17.42 -47.57
C ASP A 298 -32.57 16.44 -47.43
N GLU A 299 -33.56 16.59 -48.32
CA GLU A 299 -34.78 15.79 -48.34
C GLU A 299 -34.51 14.29 -48.59
N THR A 300 -33.51 13.96 -49.42
CA THR A 300 -33.24 12.58 -49.85
C THR A 300 -32.65 11.74 -48.71
N LEU A 301 -31.70 12.31 -47.97
CA LEU A 301 -31.13 11.70 -46.77
C LEU A 301 -32.18 11.54 -45.66
N THR A 302 -33.00 12.57 -45.45
CA THR A 302 -34.04 12.58 -44.42
C THR A 302 -35.06 11.46 -44.68
N ARG A 303 -35.49 11.29 -45.94
CA ARG A 303 -36.38 10.19 -46.35
C ARG A 303 -35.71 8.83 -46.22
N PHE A 304 -34.42 8.71 -46.56
CA PHE A 304 -33.68 7.47 -46.41
C PHE A 304 -33.58 7.03 -44.95
N ILE A 305 -33.25 7.95 -44.03
CA ILE A 305 -33.21 7.65 -42.59
C ILE A 305 -34.61 7.24 -42.11
N ALA A 306 -35.65 8.00 -42.48
CA ALA A 306 -37.02 7.67 -42.11
C ALA A 306 -37.48 6.28 -42.60
N GLU A 307 -37.05 5.85 -43.79
CA GLU A 307 -37.32 4.49 -44.30
C GLU A 307 -36.60 3.41 -43.47
N LYS A 308 -35.38 3.68 -43.01
CA LYS A 308 -34.59 2.73 -42.21
C LYS A 308 -34.98 2.68 -40.73
N THR A 309 -35.68 3.69 -40.25
CA THR A 309 -36.14 3.79 -38.85
C THR A 309 -37.67 3.77 -38.72
N ASP A 310 -38.38 3.24 -39.72
CA ASP A 310 -39.86 3.18 -39.79
C ASP A 310 -40.54 2.45 -38.61
N SER A 311 -39.78 1.65 -37.87
CA SER A 311 -40.22 0.92 -36.68
C SER A 311 -40.53 1.80 -35.46
N VAL A 312 -40.18 3.09 -35.48
CA VAL A 312 -40.40 4.02 -34.37
C VAL A 312 -41.05 5.32 -34.88
N PRO A 313 -41.86 6.02 -34.06
CA PRO A 313 -42.59 7.20 -34.52
C PRO A 313 -41.69 8.43 -34.67
N GLU A 314 -40.66 8.58 -33.84
CA GLU A 314 -39.80 9.76 -33.78
C GLU A 314 -38.37 9.35 -33.39
N ILE A 315 -37.36 10.03 -33.93
CA ILE A 315 -35.95 9.85 -33.56
C ILE A 315 -35.26 11.18 -33.25
N TRP A 316 -34.22 11.14 -32.43
CA TRP A 316 -33.37 12.32 -32.20
C TRP A 316 -32.58 12.74 -33.44
N THR A 317 -32.42 14.06 -33.58
CA THR A 317 -31.45 14.69 -34.49
C THR A 317 -30.51 15.59 -33.68
N ASP A 318 -29.45 16.10 -34.30
CA ASP A 318 -28.47 17.00 -33.65
C ASP A 318 -29.01 18.44 -33.43
N GLY A 319 -30.28 18.70 -33.77
CA GLY A 319 -30.86 20.03 -33.70
C GLY A 319 -31.20 20.47 -32.28
N HIS A 320 -30.76 21.69 -31.93
CA HIS A 320 -31.04 22.34 -30.65
C HIS A 320 -31.38 23.82 -30.88
N SER A 321 -32.34 24.34 -30.11
CA SER A 321 -32.77 25.74 -30.19
C SER A 321 -31.87 26.64 -29.34
N ARG A 322 -31.52 27.83 -29.84
CA ARG A 322 -30.88 28.91 -29.09
C ARG A 322 -31.53 30.23 -29.50
N ASP A 323 -32.10 30.97 -28.54
CA ASP A 323 -32.78 32.24 -28.79
C ASP A 323 -33.88 32.17 -29.87
N SER A 324 -34.66 31.08 -29.88
CA SER A 324 -35.73 30.81 -30.87
C SER A 324 -35.25 30.60 -32.31
N LEU A 325 -33.97 30.31 -32.51
CA LEU A 325 -33.39 29.86 -33.77
C LEU A 325 -32.87 28.42 -33.61
N TRP A 326 -33.05 27.60 -34.64
CA TRP A 326 -32.61 26.21 -34.64
C TRP A 326 -31.20 26.12 -35.20
N PHE A 327 -30.33 25.36 -34.52
CA PHE A 327 -28.97 25.08 -34.97
C PHE A 327 -28.68 23.59 -34.87
N TRP A 328 -27.83 23.09 -35.75
CA TRP A 328 -27.14 21.82 -35.52
C TRP A 328 -26.09 22.05 -34.42
N GLU A 329 -26.21 21.38 -33.28
CA GLU A 329 -25.32 21.59 -32.13
C GLU A 329 -23.85 21.35 -32.51
N LEU A 330 -23.58 20.38 -33.39
CA LEU A 330 -22.24 19.99 -33.81
C LEU A 330 -21.56 20.99 -34.74
N THR A 331 -22.28 21.55 -35.72
CA THR A 331 -21.70 22.47 -36.73
C THR A 331 -21.97 23.93 -36.43
N SER A 332 -22.90 24.23 -35.53
CA SER A 332 -23.46 25.58 -35.31
C SER A 332 -24.07 26.21 -36.57
N GLU A 333 -24.40 25.41 -37.59
CA GLU A 333 -25.14 25.86 -38.76
C GLU A 333 -26.62 26.00 -38.43
N GLU A 334 -27.25 27.08 -38.92
CA GLU A 334 -28.67 27.35 -38.73
C GLU A 334 -29.52 26.34 -39.52
N VAL A 335 -30.53 25.76 -38.87
CA VAL A 335 -31.55 24.94 -39.52
C VAL A 335 -32.63 25.88 -40.05
N PRO A 336 -32.80 26.00 -41.39
CA PRO A 336 -33.75 26.96 -41.95
C PRO A 336 -35.19 26.65 -41.51
N MET A 337 -35.92 27.64 -41.02
CA MET A 337 -37.36 27.47 -40.72
C MET A 337 -38.25 27.56 -41.96
N VAL A 338 -37.72 28.10 -43.06
CA VAL A 338 -38.41 28.23 -44.34
C VAL A 338 -37.89 27.13 -45.26
N PRO A 339 -38.78 26.25 -45.78
CA PRO A 339 -38.37 25.24 -46.74
C PRO A 339 -37.79 25.87 -48.02
N ASP A 340 -36.78 25.24 -48.58
CA ASP A 340 -36.20 25.59 -49.88
C ASP A 340 -37.12 25.23 -51.06
N GLU A 341 -36.63 25.38 -52.30
CA GLU A 341 -37.41 25.06 -53.51
C GLU A 341 -37.82 23.57 -53.59
N ASP A 342 -37.09 22.70 -52.89
CA ASP A 342 -37.33 21.25 -52.83
C ASP A 342 -38.19 20.86 -51.61
N GLY A 343 -38.61 21.83 -50.78
CA GLY A 343 -39.48 21.62 -49.63
C GLY A 343 -38.76 21.14 -48.37
N PHE A 344 -37.43 21.30 -48.30
CA PHE A 344 -36.61 20.95 -47.14
C PHE A 344 -36.13 22.18 -46.36
N PRO A 345 -36.12 22.16 -45.02
CA PRO A 345 -36.69 21.16 -44.12
C PRO A 345 -38.20 21.32 -43.95
N ALA A 346 -38.93 20.20 -43.82
CA ALA A 346 -40.38 20.18 -43.60
C ALA A 346 -40.71 20.17 -42.10
N TRP A 347 -41.55 21.09 -41.61
CA TRP A 347 -41.82 21.27 -40.18
C TRP A 347 -43.27 20.88 -39.78
N ALA A 348 -43.43 20.21 -38.63
CA ALA A 348 -44.72 19.72 -38.12
C ALA A 348 -45.53 20.77 -37.35
N ARG A 349 -44.83 21.61 -36.57
CA ARG A 349 -45.28 22.82 -35.84
C ARG A 349 -44.06 23.44 -35.15
N ASP A 350 -44.24 24.62 -34.55
CA ASP A 350 -43.22 25.34 -33.79
C ASP A 350 -43.84 25.70 -32.43
N ASN A 351 -43.43 25.00 -31.36
CA ASN A 351 -43.68 25.41 -29.99
C ASN A 351 -42.41 26.09 -29.45
N PRO A 352 -42.42 27.42 -29.24
CA PRO A 352 -41.23 28.17 -28.83
C PRO A 352 -40.74 27.86 -27.40
N GLU A 353 -41.39 26.94 -26.67
CA GLU A 353 -41.01 26.50 -25.33
C GLU A 353 -40.16 25.21 -25.32
N LEU A 354 -39.89 24.59 -26.48
CA LEU A 354 -39.17 23.32 -26.59
C LEU A 354 -37.82 23.50 -27.30
N ASP A 355 -36.75 22.94 -26.73
CA ASP A 355 -35.38 23.27 -27.13
C ASP A 355 -34.68 22.17 -27.96
N CYS A 356 -35.27 20.99 -28.16
CA CYS A 356 -34.64 19.89 -28.91
C CYS A 356 -35.43 19.49 -30.16
N LEU A 357 -34.70 19.05 -31.19
CA LEU A 357 -35.26 18.71 -32.49
C LEU A 357 -35.31 17.19 -32.73
N ALA A 358 -36.48 16.68 -33.06
CA ALA A 358 -36.68 15.30 -33.49
C ALA A 358 -37.22 15.22 -34.92
N LEU A 359 -36.98 14.09 -35.57
CA LEU A 359 -37.59 13.75 -36.84
C LEU A 359 -38.82 12.86 -36.58
N ASP A 360 -40.01 13.40 -36.85
CA ASP A 360 -41.28 12.66 -36.82
C ASP A 360 -41.48 11.91 -38.14
N MET A 361 -41.68 10.60 -38.01
CA MET A 361 -41.76 9.62 -39.09
C MET A 361 -43.12 8.93 -39.15
N THR A 362 -44.13 9.43 -38.41
CA THR A 362 -45.50 8.91 -38.42
C THR A 362 -46.10 8.85 -39.83
N ALA A 363 -45.63 9.73 -40.73
CA ALA A 363 -45.80 9.61 -42.17
C ALA A 363 -44.45 9.31 -42.84
N VAL A 364 -44.03 8.04 -42.91
CA VAL A 364 -42.71 7.60 -43.44
C VAL A 364 -42.35 8.22 -44.81
N ASN A 365 -43.33 8.47 -45.67
CA ASN A 365 -43.11 9.08 -46.99
C ASN A 365 -42.94 10.61 -46.98
N ASN A 366 -43.21 11.25 -45.84
CA ASN A 366 -43.17 12.69 -45.63
C ASN A 366 -42.75 13.00 -44.17
N PRO A 367 -41.51 12.63 -43.78
CA PRO A 367 -41.00 12.90 -42.44
C PRO A 367 -40.85 14.40 -42.22
N VAL A 368 -41.12 14.85 -41.00
CA VAL A 368 -41.13 16.27 -40.64
C VAL A 368 -40.35 16.50 -39.36
N PHE A 369 -39.66 17.63 -39.27
CA PHE A 369 -39.02 18.09 -38.05
C PHE A 369 -40.08 18.56 -37.05
N SER A 370 -39.95 18.09 -35.82
CA SER A 370 -40.78 18.50 -34.69
C SER A 370 -39.89 18.95 -33.54
N ASP A 371 -40.24 20.07 -32.97
CA ASP A 371 -39.76 20.53 -31.68
C ASP A 371 -40.32 19.64 -30.57
N VAL A 372 -39.46 19.20 -29.65
CA VAL A 372 -39.77 18.21 -28.62
C VAL A 372 -39.05 18.49 -27.30
N ASP A 373 -39.55 17.94 -26.20
CA ASP A 373 -38.92 18.01 -24.88
C ASP A 373 -37.63 17.17 -24.84
N CYS A 374 -36.49 17.84 -24.64
CA CYS A 374 -35.15 17.24 -24.54
C CYS A 374 -35.04 16.09 -23.52
N TYR A 375 -35.88 16.11 -22.48
CA TYR A 375 -35.83 15.15 -21.38
C TYR A 375 -36.77 13.94 -21.58
N GLN A 376 -37.49 13.87 -22.70
CA GLN A 376 -38.29 12.70 -23.04
C GLN A 376 -37.45 11.70 -23.84
N PRO A 377 -37.24 10.47 -23.35
CA PRO A 377 -36.39 9.51 -24.04
C PRO A 377 -36.93 9.14 -25.42
N ARG A 378 -36.07 9.18 -26.46
CA ARG A 378 -36.40 8.79 -27.83
C ARG A 378 -35.31 7.90 -28.42
N PRO A 379 -35.65 6.97 -29.33
CA PRO A 379 -34.66 6.27 -30.14
C PRO A 379 -33.84 7.26 -30.97
N PHE A 380 -32.65 6.85 -31.39
CA PHE A 380 -31.75 7.77 -32.10
C PHE A 380 -30.87 7.02 -33.09
N VAL A 381 -30.38 7.76 -34.06
CA VAL A 381 -29.39 7.28 -35.03
C VAL A 381 -28.07 7.95 -34.69
N CYS A 382 -26.97 7.21 -34.78
CA CYS A 382 -25.63 7.78 -34.75
C CYS A 382 -25.02 7.68 -36.14
N GLU A 383 -24.43 8.77 -36.62
CA GLU A 383 -23.67 8.82 -37.86
C GLU A 383 -22.17 8.68 -37.57
N THR A 384 -21.49 7.79 -38.28
CA THR A 384 -20.04 7.62 -38.19
C THR A 384 -19.33 8.57 -39.14
N GLY A 385 -18.39 9.35 -38.60
CA GLY A 385 -17.54 10.26 -39.35
C GLY A 385 -16.69 11.08 -38.39
N CYS A 386 -15.66 11.76 -38.89
CA CYS A 386 -14.89 12.66 -38.04
C CYS A 386 -15.59 14.02 -37.96
N VAL A 387 -15.97 14.43 -36.75
CA VAL A 387 -16.57 15.74 -36.45
C VAL A 387 -15.71 16.86 -37.05
N PRO A 388 -16.28 17.92 -37.67
CA PRO A 388 -15.49 19.05 -38.14
C PRO A 388 -14.61 19.63 -37.03
N LEU A 389 -13.35 19.97 -37.34
CA LEU A 389 -12.36 20.39 -36.35
C LEU A 389 -12.61 21.79 -35.76
N GLY A 390 -13.63 22.49 -36.24
CA GLY A 390 -13.93 23.88 -35.90
C GLY A 390 -12.87 24.86 -36.42
N HIS A 391 -13.16 26.15 -36.33
CA HIS A 391 -12.21 27.19 -36.69
C HIS A 391 -11.09 27.32 -35.64
N PRO A 392 -9.80 27.20 -36.01
CA PRO A 392 -8.71 27.38 -35.07
C PRO A 392 -8.60 28.86 -34.66
N LYS A 393 -8.30 29.12 -33.37
CA LYS A 393 -8.23 30.49 -32.82
C LYS A 393 -7.11 31.35 -33.41
N GLN A 394 -5.99 30.75 -33.80
CA GLN A 394 -4.77 31.42 -34.30
C GLN A 394 -4.12 30.64 -35.44
N GLY A 395 -4.85 30.41 -36.53
CA GLY A 395 -4.33 29.69 -37.69
C GLY A 395 -5.42 29.38 -38.70
N HIS A 396 -5.12 28.49 -39.63
CA HIS A 396 -6.11 27.94 -40.55
C HIS A 396 -5.81 26.48 -40.87
N TRP A 397 -6.85 25.70 -41.17
CA TRP A 397 -6.68 24.35 -41.69
C TRP A 397 -6.26 24.41 -43.17
N SER A 398 -5.46 23.44 -43.60
CA SER A 398 -4.97 23.32 -44.98
C SER A 398 -6.08 23.21 -46.03
N ARG A 399 -7.29 22.85 -45.60
CA ARG A 399 -8.47 22.70 -46.44
C ARG A 399 -9.70 23.27 -45.72
N PRO A 400 -10.58 24.02 -46.40
CA PRO A 400 -11.82 24.54 -45.82
C PRO A 400 -12.74 23.44 -45.27
N GLU A 401 -12.76 22.29 -45.95
CA GLU A 401 -13.63 21.16 -45.63
C GLU A 401 -13.33 20.55 -44.25
N CYS A 402 -12.13 20.79 -43.70
CA CYS A 402 -11.70 20.33 -42.38
C CYS A 402 -12.53 20.86 -41.21
N TYR A 403 -13.15 22.03 -41.38
CA TYR A 403 -13.91 22.70 -40.32
C TYR A 403 -15.38 22.99 -40.70
N THR A 404 -15.76 22.81 -41.96
CA THR A 404 -17.14 23.01 -42.43
C THR A 404 -17.91 21.70 -42.62
N ASN A 405 -17.24 20.58 -42.92
CA ASN A 405 -17.90 19.31 -43.27
C ASN A 405 -17.43 18.15 -42.38
N VAL A 406 -18.28 17.15 -42.22
CA VAL A 406 -17.89 15.86 -41.63
C VAL A 406 -16.79 15.25 -42.51
N ALA A 407 -15.60 15.05 -41.94
CA ALA A 407 -14.47 14.53 -42.69
C ALA A 407 -14.60 13.01 -42.91
N ARG A 408 -14.23 12.57 -44.11
CA ARG A 408 -14.33 11.17 -44.55
C ARG A 408 -13.13 10.36 -44.07
N HIS A 409 -13.32 9.04 -43.95
CA HIS A 409 -12.24 8.12 -43.63
C HIS A 409 -11.04 8.30 -44.58
N GLY A 410 -9.85 8.57 -44.02
CA GLY A 410 -8.61 8.80 -44.76
C GLY A 410 -8.36 10.25 -45.20
N GLU A 411 -9.28 11.19 -44.93
CA GLU A 411 -9.01 12.61 -45.16
C GLU A 411 -8.00 13.17 -44.15
N GLU A 412 -7.13 14.06 -44.63
CA GLU A 412 -6.05 14.66 -43.83
C GLU A 412 -6.24 16.18 -43.75
N CYS A 413 -6.12 16.71 -42.53
CA CYS A 413 -6.20 18.13 -42.21
C CYS A 413 -4.92 18.57 -41.52
N GLU A 414 -4.21 19.53 -42.11
CA GLU A 414 -2.99 20.09 -41.56
C GLU A 414 -3.28 21.47 -40.95
N LEU A 415 -2.89 21.69 -39.69
CA LEU A 415 -3.05 22.99 -39.03
C LEU A 415 -1.88 23.90 -39.37
N LEU A 416 -2.17 25.10 -39.88
CA LEU A 416 -1.19 26.10 -40.27
C LEU A 416 -1.25 27.32 -39.33
N CYS A 417 -0.13 27.52 -38.62
CA CYS A 417 0.31 28.70 -37.88
C CYS A 417 0.05 30.05 -38.56
N ASP A 418 -0.73 30.97 -37.96
CA ASP A 418 -0.60 32.39 -38.29
C ASP A 418 0.77 32.93 -37.84
N GLN A 419 1.23 34.04 -38.42
CA GLN A 419 2.54 34.62 -38.07
C GLN A 419 2.64 34.96 -36.57
N GLY A 420 3.67 34.45 -35.90
CA GLY A 420 3.91 34.66 -34.46
C GLY A 420 3.25 33.60 -33.55
N ALA A 421 2.55 32.62 -34.12
CA ALA A 421 2.04 31.46 -33.41
C ALA A 421 2.77 30.18 -33.84
N GLU A 422 2.98 29.28 -32.89
CA GLU A 422 3.66 28.00 -33.08
C GLU A 422 2.75 26.83 -32.71
N LEU A 423 3.05 25.69 -33.30
CA LEU A 423 2.20 24.51 -33.20
C LEU A 423 2.48 23.74 -31.91
N TRP A 424 1.42 23.47 -31.17
CA TRP A 424 1.39 22.49 -30.09
C TRP A 424 0.42 21.36 -30.44
N GLY A 425 0.91 20.12 -30.38
CA GLY A 425 0.15 18.93 -30.80
C GLY A 425 0.43 18.53 -32.25
N ARG A 426 -0.46 17.71 -32.82
CA ARG A 426 -0.23 17.02 -34.08
C ARG A 426 -0.44 17.95 -35.28
N LYS A 427 0.58 18.08 -36.14
CA LYS A 427 0.51 18.97 -37.32
C LYS A 427 -0.55 18.52 -38.31
N ARG A 428 -0.64 17.21 -38.54
CA ARG A 428 -1.55 16.58 -39.49
C ARG A 428 -2.48 15.63 -38.75
N LEU A 429 -3.77 15.88 -38.88
CA LEU A 429 -4.82 15.00 -38.36
C LEU A 429 -5.35 14.17 -39.53
N THR A 430 -5.32 12.85 -39.39
CA THR A 430 -5.96 11.94 -40.34
C THR A 430 -7.26 11.45 -39.72
N CYS A 431 -8.35 11.53 -40.48
CA CYS A 431 -9.62 10.96 -40.08
C CYS A 431 -9.52 9.43 -40.15
N GLY A 432 -9.52 8.78 -38.98
CA GLY A 432 -9.60 7.34 -38.83
C GLY A 432 -11.00 6.81 -39.21
N LYS A 433 -11.39 5.62 -38.74
CA LYS A 433 -12.72 5.09 -39.09
C LYS A 433 -13.85 6.02 -38.63
N ASN A 434 -13.71 6.59 -37.42
CA ASN A 434 -14.78 7.31 -36.71
C ASN A 434 -14.26 8.49 -35.84
N ARG A 435 -12.97 8.83 -35.89
CA ARG A 435 -12.36 9.91 -35.08
C ARG A 435 -11.17 10.48 -35.82
N TRP A 436 -10.92 11.78 -35.69
CA TRP A 436 -9.57 12.32 -35.88
C TRP A 436 -8.66 11.58 -34.89
N GLY A 437 -7.47 11.16 -35.29
CA GLY A 437 -6.52 10.57 -34.34
C GLY A 437 -6.44 11.44 -33.08
N ASN A 438 -6.47 10.82 -31.88
CA ASN A 438 -6.74 11.39 -30.53
C ASN A 438 -5.95 12.65 -30.11
N THR A 439 -5.92 13.72 -30.90
CA THR A 439 -5.01 14.84 -30.71
C THR A 439 -5.70 16.14 -31.10
N PHE A 440 -5.94 16.99 -30.10
CA PHE A 440 -6.12 18.43 -30.30
C PHE A 440 -4.79 19.03 -30.77
N SER A 441 -4.81 19.80 -31.86
CA SER A 441 -3.70 20.63 -32.30
C SER A 441 -4.08 22.09 -32.13
N SER A 442 -3.22 22.87 -31.49
CA SER A 442 -3.47 24.30 -31.25
C SER A 442 -2.28 25.12 -31.64
N CYS A 443 -2.55 26.29 -32.19
CA CYS A 443 -1.56 27.33 -32.40
C CYS A 443 -1.52 28.21 -31.16
N ILE A 444 -0.34 28.40 -30.60
CA ILE A 444 -0.10 29.22 -29.40
C ILE A 444 0.95 30.27 -29.77
N GLY A 445 0.70 31.53 -29.42
CA GLY A 445 1.71 32.59 -29.55
C GLY A 445 3.06 32.19 -28.93
N THR A 446 4.18 32.50 -29.61
CA THR A 446 5.54 32.11 -29.17
C THR A 446 5.83 32.50 -27.71
N GLU A 447 5.34 33.66 -27.30
CA GLU A 447 5.44 34.19 -25.92
C GLU A 447 4.69 33.34 -24.88
N HIS A 448 3.59 32.71 -25.25
CA HIS A 448 2.77 31.90 -24.34
C HIS A 448 3.17 30.42 -24.35
N LEU A 449 3.82 29.95 -25.43
CA LEU A 449 4.24 28.56 -25.58
C LEU A 449 5.21 28.11 -24.48
N GLY A 450 6.17 28.99 -24.11
CA GLY A 450 7.14 28.70 -23.05
C GLY A 450 6.48 28.54 -21.67
N GLY A 451 5.59 29.46 -21.30
CA GLY A 451 4.85 29.38 -20.03
C GLY A 451 3.94 28.15 -19.98
N HIS A 452 3.31 27.81 -21.11
CA HIS A 452 2.49 26.62 -21.23
C HIS A 452 3.31 25.32 -21.09
N PHE A 453 4.48 25.23 -21.75
CA PHE A 453 5.42 24.11 -21.60
C PHE A 453 5.82 23.90 -20.14
N VAL A 454 6.25 24.97 -19.46
CA VAL A 454 6.68 24.92 -18.06
C VAL A 454 5.53 24.54 -17.12
N THR A 455 4.33 25.07 -17.36
CA THR A 455 3.15 24.75 -16.54
C THR A 455 2.84 23.25 -16.61
N ARG A 456 2.78 22.67 -17.81
CA ARG A 456 2.55 21.23 -17.99
C ARG A 456 3.67 20.38 -17.41
N LEU A 457 4.92 20.80 -17.58
CA LEU A 457 6.07 20.10 -17.00
C LEU A 457 5.98 20.06 -15.46
N ASN A 458 5.66 21.19 -14.83
CA ASN A 458 5.49 21.28 -13.38
C ASN A 458 4.31 20.43 -12.88
N LEU A 459 3.16 20.46 -13.59
CA LEU A 459 2.03 19.59 -13.26
C LEU A 459 2.39 18.10 -13.34
N THR A 460 3.11 17.71 -14.40
CA THR A 460 3.59 16.33 -14.58
C THR A 460 4.55 15.92 -13.46
N LEU A 461 5.52 16.76 -13.13
CA LEU A 461 6.47 16.50 -12.07
C LEU A 461 5.78 16.41 -10.70
N ASN A 462 4.79 17.27 -10.43
CA ASN A 462 4.02 17.25 -9.19
C ASN A 462 3.16 15.98 -9.06
N ALA A 463 2.43 15.60 -10.11
CA ALA A 463 1.64 14.37 -10.14
C ALA A 463 2.50 13.12 -9.93
N VAL A 464 3.72 13.13 -10.48
CA VAL A 464 4.68 12.05 -10.31
C VAL A 464 5.29 12.02 -8.89
N ASN A 465 5.40 13.17 -8.21
CA ASN A 465 5.98 13.31 -6.87
C ASN A 465 5.01 12.98 -5.72
N ASP A 466 3.68 13.05 -5.92
CA ASP A 466 2.67 12.91 -4.85
C ASP A 466 2.58 11.48 -4.26
N VAL A 467 3.15 10.49 -4.94
CA VAL A 467 3.12 9.10 -4.49
C VAL A 467 4.39 8.75 -3.68
N SER A 468 4.45 9.10 -2.39
CA SER A 468 5.42 8.63 -1.36
C SER A 468 6.93 8.84 -1.64
N LEU A 469 7.64 9.75 -0.95
CA LEU A 469 9.14 9.83 -0.80
C LEU A 469 10.05 9.57 -2.05
N ARG A 470 9.53 9.70 -3.27
CA ARG A 470 10.25 9.28 -4.49
C ARG A 470 10.99 10.45 -5.11
N ARG A 471 12.22 10.20 -5.55
CA ARG A 471 13.03 11.16 -6.31
C ARG A 471 12.67 11.05 -7.79
N THR A 472 12.38 12.18 -8.41
CA THR A 472 12.04 12.25 -9.85
C THR A 472 13.23 12.78 -10.65
N GLY A 473 13.53 12.12 -11.76
CA GLY A 473 14.57 12.54 -12.68
C GLY A 473 14.01 13.47 -13.76
N LEU A 474 14.64 14.61 -14.01
CA LEU A 474 14.40 15.47 -15.16
C LEU A 474 15.62 15.36 -16.09
N LEU A 475 15.50 14.64 -17.20
CA LEU A 475 16.61 14.37 -18.11
C LEU A 475 16.44 15.15 -19.41
N PHE A 476 17.31 16.12 -19.67
CA PHE A 476 17.36 16.82 -20.96
C PHE A 476 18.17 16.01 -21.96
N VAL A 477 17.65 15.82 -23.16
CA VAL A 477 18.32 15.16 -24.27
C VAL A 477 18.40 16.16 -25.42
N LEU A 478 19.60 16.67 -25.69
CA LEU A 478 19.82 17.82 -26.56
C LEU A 478 20.58 17.43 -27.83
N ALA A 479 19.99 17.65 -28.99
CA ALA A 479 20.67 17.47 -30.26
C ALA A 479 21.77 18.52 -30.47
N LYS A 480 22.86 18.11 -31.11
CA LYS A 480 23.96 18.95 -31.58
C LYS A 480 24.11 18.76 -33.09
N SER A 481 23.23 19.38 -33.87
CA SER A 481 23.32 19.32 -35.33
C SER A 481 24.28 20.38 -35.89
N SER A 482 24.71 20.17 -37.13
CA SER A 482 25.45 21.15 -37.94
C SER A 482 24.61 22.40 -38.25
N ASN A 483 23.29 22.25 -38.37
CA ASN A 483 22.33 23.32 -38.70
C ASN A 483 22.08 24.27 -37.51
N MET A 484 22.35 23.82 -36.28
CA MET A 484 22.18 24.62 -35.07
C MET A 484 23.20 25.77 -34.99
N GLY A 485 24.49 25.48 -35.14
CA GLY A 485 25.56 26.46 -34.90
C GLY A 485 25.65 26.96 -33.44
N GLN A 486 26.75 27.64 -33.11
CA GLN A 486 27.04 28.05 -31.72
C GLN A 486 25.98 28.99 -31.12
N SER A 487 25.46 29.95 -31.91
CA SER A 487 24.50 30.94 -31.40
C SER A 487 23.18 30.29 -30.98
N ASN A 488 22.66 29.37 -31.77
CA ASN A 488 21.41 28.69 -31.43
C ASN A 488 21.63 27.64 -30.33
N PHE A 489 22.82 27.01 -30.28
CA PHE A 489 23.17 26.13 -29.17
C PHE A 489 23.21 26.87 -27.83
N ASN A 490 23.65 28.14 -27.81
CA ASN A 490 23.55 28.98 -26.61
C ASN A 490 22.09 29.15 -26.18
N SER A 491 21.15 29.36 -27.13
CA SER A 491 19.71 29.39 -26.82
C SER A 491 19.21 28.07 -26.23
N VAL A 492 19.73 26.93 -26.67
CA VAL A 492 19.40 25.61 -26.09
C VAL A 492 19.92 25.47 -24.66
N GLN A 493 21.13 25.99 -24.37
CA GLN A 493 21.66 26.04 -23.00
C GLN A 493 20.80 26.95 -22.10
N GLU A 494 20.41 28.13 -22.59
CA GLU A 494 19.52 29.05 -21.85
C GLU A 494 18.13 28.44 -21.62
N PHE A 495 17.54 27.78 -22.62
CA PHE A 495 16.30 27.02 -22.45
C PHE A 495 16.43 25.99 -21.32
N THR A 496 17.49 25.17 -21.36
CA THR A 496 17.75 24.12 -20.36
C THR A 496 17.86 24.71 -18.95
N LYS A 497 18.55 25.84 -18.80
CA LYS A 497 18.69 26.55 -17.51
C LYS A 497 17.35 27.13 -17.04
N SER A 498 16.60 27.79 -17.91
CA SER A 498 15.30 28.37 -17.57
C SER A 498 14.26 27.34 -17.20
N VAL A 499 14.20 26.21 -17.92
CA VAL A 499 13.31 25.10 -17.56
C VAL A 499 13.71 24.51 -16.21
N ALA A 500 15.00 24.26 -15.98
CA ALA A 500 15.47 23.79 -14.68
C ALA A 500 15.19 24.78 -13.54
N ALA A 501 15.26 26.10 -13.80
CA ALA A 501 14.93 27.16 -12.85
C ALA A 501 13.43 27.19 -12.49
N SER A 502 12.58 26.84 -13.45
CA SER A 502 11.13 26.79 -13.26
C SER A 502 10.66 25.64 -12.39
N VAL A 503 11.56 24.69 -12.07
CA VAL A 503 11.32 23.49 -11.28
C VAL A 503 12.14 23.56 -9.98
N HIS A 504 11.59 23.08 -8.86
CA HIS A 504 12.32 23.02 -7.59
C HIS A 504 13.30 21.84 -7.55
N LEU A 505 14.52 22.03 -8.06
CA LEU A 505 15.60 21.05 -7.90
C LEU A 505 15.99 20.92 -6.42
N ALA A 506 15.86 19.72 -5.88
CA ALA A 506 16.27 19.40 -4.52
C ALA A 506 16.58 17.91 -4.39
N PRO A 507 17.51 17.51 -3.49
CA PRO A 507 17.98 16.12 -3.40
C PRO A 507 16.87 15.06 -3.21
N ASN A 508 15.75 15.45 -2.59
CA ASN A 508 14.63 14.58 -2.25
C ASN A 508 13.37 14.80 -3.12
N LEU A 509 13.43 15.72 -4.09
CA LEU A 509 12.28 16.06 -4.95
C LEU A 509 12.63 15.79 -6.41
N VAL A 510 13.33 16.73 -7.06
CA VAL A 510 13.71 16.63 -8.46
C VAL A 510 15.22 16.72 -8.63
N SER A 511 15.78 15.84 -9.45
CA SER A 511 17.18 15.89 -9.87
C SER A 511 17.28 15.90 -11.38
N SER A 512 18.22 16.66 -11.90
CA SER A 512 18.33 16.98 -13.31
C SER A 512 19.60 16.42 -13.92
N GLY A 513 19.56 16.08 -15.21
CA GLY A 513 20.68 15.61 -16.00
C GLY A 513 20.58 16.06 -17.45
N VAL A 514 21.68 15.97 -18.20
CA VAL A 514 21.74 16.37 -19.61
C VAL A 514 22.55 15.35 -20.40
N ILE A 515 21.96 14.83 -21.46
CA ILE A 515 22.63 14.07 -22.51
C ILE A 515 22.67 14.95 -23.75
N THR A 516 23.81 15.00 -24.42
CA THR A 516 23.92 15.67 -25.73
C THR A 516 24.27 14.65 -26.79
N PHE A 517 23.75 14.79 -28.00
CA PHE A 517 24.03 13.83 -29.07
C PHE A 517 24.14 14.50 -30.44
N GLY A 518 25.09 13.99 -31.24
CA GLY A 518 25.28 14.27 -32.66
C GLY A 518 25.56 12.93 -33.34
N SER A 519 26.81 12.70 -33.77
CA SER A 519 27.31 11.38 -34.21
C SER A 519 27.32 10.32 -33.10
N SER A 520 27.46 10.75 -31.84
CA SER A 520 27.44 9.87 -30.67
C SER A 520 26.83 10.56 -29.44
N PRO A 521 26.03 9.85 -28.64
CA PRO A 521 25.45 10.42 -27.43
C PRO A 521 26.47 10.44 -26.28
N LYS A 522 26.46 11.53 -25.50
CA LYS A 522 27.35 11.75 -24.34
C LYS A 522 26.55 12.28 -23.16
N LEU A 523 26.73 11.70 -21.97
CA LEU A 523 26.21 12.26 -20.72
C LEU A 523 27.04 13.50 -20.34
N ALA A 524 26.44 14.68 -20.48
CA ALA A 524 27.08 15.97 -20.19
C ALA A 524 26.88 16.40 -18.73
N VAL A 525 25.70 16.16 -18.17
CA VAL A 525 25.38 16.46 -16.77
C VAL A 525 24.77 15.21 -16.12
N PRO A 526 25.30 14.71 -14.98
CA PRO A 526 24.76 13.53 -14.31
C PRO A 526 23.33 13.75 -13.81
N LEU A 527 22.43 12.77 -14.01
CA LEU A 527 21.02 12.81 -13.57
C LEU A 527 20.83 12.86 -12.03
N SER A 528 21.92 12.76 -11.26
CA SER A 528 21.94 12.97 -9.82
C SER A 528 22.05 14.43 -9.38
N THR A 529 22.11 15.40 -10.31
CA THR A 529 22.38 16.81 -10.01
C THR A 529 21.13 17.49 -9.48
N SER A 530 21.11 17.84 -8.20
CA SER A 530 19.93 18.42 -7.53
C SER A 530 20.13 19.86 -7.06
N ASP A 531 21.31 20.44 -7.28
CA ASP A 531 21.61 21.84 -6.97
C ASP A 531 21.56 22.66 -8.26
N ILE A 532 20.74 23.72 -8.26
CA ILE A 532 20.46 24.52 -9.45
C ILE A 532 21.69 25.27 -9.97
N CYS A 533 22.57 25.74 -9.09
CA CYS A 533 23.79 26.46 -9.50
C CYS A 533 24.84 25.50 -10.09
N THR A 534 25.00 24.32 -9.49
CA THR A 534 25.85 23.24 -10.04
C THR A 534 25.33 22.80 -11.40
N PHE A 535 24.01 22.66 -11.55
CA PHE A 535 23.40 22.32 -12.82
C PHE A 535 23.70 23.38 -13.89
N PHE A 536 23.56 24.68 -13.57
CA PHE A 536 23.88 25.77 -14.51
C PHE A 536 25.35 25.75 -14.92
N GLU A 537 26.27 25.55 -13.96
CA GLU A 537 27.70 25.48 -14.25
C GLU A 537 28.02 24.34 -15.23
N LEU A 538 27.46 23.15 -15.00
CA LEU A 538 27.71 22.00 -15.85
C LEU A 538 27.07 22.17 -17.24
N VAL A 539 25.92 22.85 -17.34
CA VAL A 539 25.29 23.20 -18.62
C VAL A 539 26.14 24.23 -19.39
N ASP A 540 26.69 25.24 -18.72
CA ASP A 540 27.55 26.26 -19.34
C ASP A 540 28.89 25.67 -19.84
N GLN A 541 29.34 24.56 -19.24
CA GLN A 541 30.55 23.84 -19.67
C GLN A 541 30.36 22.99 -20.93
N ILE A 542 29.11 22.79 -21.38
CA ILE A 542 28.82 22.02 -22.58
C ILE A 542 29.29 22.80 -23.81
N THR A 543 30.33 22.32 -24.47
CA THR A 543 30.83 22.90 -25.71
C THR A 543 30.04 22.39 -26.92
N TYR A 544 29.79 23.29 -27.87
CA TYR A 544 29.36 22.93 -29.21
C TYR A 544 30.60 22.46 -29.98
N GLU A 545 30.68 21.16 -30.26
CA GLU A 545 31.71 20.58 -31.10
C GLU A 545 31.11 20.43 -32.50
N TYR A 546 31.82 20.92 -33.52
CA TYR A 546 31.41 20.74 -34.91
C TYR A 546 31.46 19.24 -35.24
N ASP A 547 30.29 18.65 -35.47
CA ASP A 547 30.13 17.24 -35.79
C ASP A 547 29.62 17.13 -37.23
N ASP A 548 30.37 16.42 -38.09
CA ASP A 548 30.09 16.26 -39.53
C ASP A 548 28.86 15.36 -39.81
N GLY A 549 28.18 14.89 -38.76
CA GLY A 549 27.02 14.00 -38.84
C GLY A 549 25.70 14.76 -38.89
N ASP A 550 25.18 15.04 -40.08
CA ASP A 550 23.83 15.62 -40.29
C ASP A 550 22.69 14.65 -39.91
N ASN A 551 23.00 13.41 -39.57
CA ASN A 551 22.02 12.35 -39.36
C ASN A 551 21.95 11.99 -37.86
N LEU A 552 20.88 12.42 -37.19
CA LEU A 552 20.64 12.14 -35.78
C LEU A 552 20.09 10.71 -35.62
N ASP A 553 20.68 9.90 -34.75
CA ASP A 553 20.16 8.56 -34.43
C ASP A 553 19.49 8.56 -33.05
N TYR A 554 18.15 8.58 -33.05
CA TYR A 554 17.37 8.65 -31.82
C TYR A 554 17.49 7.36 -30.99
N ASN A 555 17.67 6.21 -31.62
CA ASN A 555 17.76 4.94 -30.88
C ASN A 555 19.01 4.93 -29.98
N GLN A 556 20.17 5.35 -30.50
CA GLN A 556 21.42 5.39 -29.71
C GLN A 556 21.33 6.30 -28.48
N VAL A 557 20.74 7.50 -28.64
CA VAL A 557 20.62 8.41 -27.50
C VAL A 557 19.59 7.93 -26.49
N LEU A 558 18.51 7.29 -26.93
CA LEU A 558 17.51 6.69 -26.04
C LEU A 558 18.05 5.46 -25.31
N GLU A 559 18.93 4.66 -25.93
CA GLU A 559 19.66 3.59 -25.25
C GLU A 559 20.57 4.12 -24.14
N LEU A 560 21.31 5.21 -24.41
CA LEU A 560 22.10 5.86 -23.38
C LEU A 560 21.20 6.44 -22.27
N ALA A 561 20.06 7.07 -22.62
CA ALA A 561 19.12 7.61 -21.65
C ALA A 561 18.56 6.51 -20.74
N LYS A 562 18.12 5.37 -21.32
CA LYS A 562 17.67 4.18 -20.57
C LYS A 562 18.77 3.68 -19.64
N SER A 563 20.00 3.55 -20.13
CA SER A 563 21.14 3.18 -19.30
C SER A 563 21.36 4.17 -18.15
N VAL A 564 21.31 5.48 -18.39
CA VAL A 564 21.50 6.49 -17.32
C VAL A 564 20.41 6.39 -16.26
N ILE A 565 19.16 6.13 -16.66
CA ILE A 565 18.02 5.93 -15.76
C ILE A 565 18.24 4.66 -14.92
N ASP A 566 18.53 3.53 -15.56
CA ASP A 566 18.71 2.23 -14.89
C ASP A 566 19.86 2.26 -13.86
N HIS A 567 20.91 3.04 -14.12
CA HIS A 567 22.06 3.16 -13.22
C HIS A 567 21.85 4.18 -12.08
N THR A 568 20.73 4.92 -12.07
CA THR A 568 20.43 5.93 -11.05
C THR A 568 19.37 5.39 -10.07
N SER A 569 19.78 4.46 -9.20
CA SER A 569 18.90 3.62 -8.36
C SER A 569 17.94 4.34 -7.39
N LEU A 570 18.06 5.66 -7.24
CA LEU A 570 17.17 6.47 -6.38
C LEU A 570 16.01 7.09 -7.17
N ILE A 571 16.07 7.08 -8.50
CA ILE A 571 15.06 7.69 -9.38
C ILE A 571 14.10 6.61 -9.85
N GLN A 572 12.84 6.71 -9.41
CA GLN A 572 11.82 5.72 -9.77
C GLN A 572 10.97 6.11 -10.98
N ARG A 573 10.88 7.41 -11.28
CA ARG A 573 10.23 7.94 -12.48
C ARG A 573 11.09 9.03 -13.10
N THR A 574 11.13 9.08 -14.42
CA THR A 574 11.94 10.05 -15.17
C THR A 574 11.07 10.78 -16.19
N VAL A 575 11.18 12.09 -16.21
CA VAL A 575 10.66 12.95 -17.27
C VAL A 575 11.83 13.31 -18.20
N ILE A 576 11.69 12.98 -19.48
CA ILE A 576 12.69 13.28 -20.51
C ILE A 576 12.22 14.47 -21.33
N VAL A 577 13.06 15.51 -21.46
CA VAL A 577 12.84 16.62 -22.40
C VAL A 577 13.79 16.42 -23.59
N LEU A 578 13.27 15.91 -24.70
CA LEU A 578 14.00 15.69 -25.95
C LEU A 578 13.89 16.94 -26.83
N LEU A 579 15.02 17.56 -27.16
CA LEU A 579 15.11 18.74 -28.02
C LEU A 579 15.94 18.43 -29.27
N VAL A 580 15.32 18.58 -30.44
CA VAL A 580 15.89 18.20 -31.74
C VAL A 580 15.61 19.24 -32.81
N ASP A 581 16.50 19.32 -33.80
CA ASP A 581 16.43 20.27 -34.91
C ASP A 581 16.72 19.65 -36.30
N GLY A 582 16.64 18.33 -36.41
CA GLY A 582 16.87 17.61 -37.65
C GLY A 582 16.08 16.31 -37.78
N LEU A 583 16.19 15.67 -38.95
CA LEU A 583 15.53 14.41 -39.26
C LEU A 583 16.27 13.23 -38.59
N SER A 584 15.50 12.26 -38.09
CA SER A 584 16.05 10.98 -37.62
C SER A 584 16.50 10.14 -38.81
N SER A 585 17.66 9.50 -38.66
CA SER A 585 18.21 8.53 -39.61
C SER A 585 17.58 7.14 -39.50
N SER A 586 16.90 6.85 -38.39
CA SER A 586 16.46 5.51 -37.98
C SER A 586 14.96 5.47 -37.68
N GLU A 587 14.32 4.34 -38.05
CA GLU A 587 12.99 3.96 -37.56
C GLU A 587 13.08 3.68 -36.05
N LEU A 588 12.11 4.13 -35.28
CA LEU A 588 12.09 3.94 -33.83
C LEU A 588 11.89 2.46 -33.49
N GLY A 589 12.75 1.91 -32.62
CA GLY A 589 12.59 0.56 -32.07
C GLY A 589 11.60 0.49 -30.91
N SER A 590 11.45 -0.71 -30.30
CA SER A 590 10.59 -0.95 -29.13
C SER A 590 11.01 -0.19 -27.85
N ILE A 591 12.17 0.49 -27.88
CA ILE A 591 12.78 1.15 -26.72
C ILE A 591 11.89 2.24 -26.10
N VAL A 592 11.21 3.03 -26.94
CA VAL A 592 10.30 4.09 -26.48
C VAL A 592 9.13 3.48 -25.71
N SER A 593 8.52 2.43 -26.26
CA SER A 593 7.42 1.70 -25.63
C SER A 593 7.85 1.07 -24.30
N ASP A 594 9.03 0.46 -24.26
CA ASP A 594 9.58 -0.12 -23.02
C ASP A 594 9.81 0.95 -21.95
N MET A 595 10.38 2.10 -22.31
CA MET A 595 10.63 3.19 -21.37
C MET A 595 9.32 3.80 -20.85
N LYS A 596 8.32 3.97 -21.72
CA LYS A 596 6.97 4.41 -21.34
C LYS A 596 6.29 3.43 -20.39
N ALA A 597 6.41 2.12 -20.66
CA ALA A 597 5.87 1.07 -19.78
C ALA A 597 6.53 1.04 -18.39
N LEU A 598 7.80 1.45 -18.30
CA LEU A 598 8.53 1.64 -17.04
C LEU A 598 8.24 2.98 -16.35
N GLY A 599 7.29 3.78 -16.86
CA GLY A 599 6.86 5.04 -16.25
C GLY A 599 7.71 6.25 -16.65
N THR A 600 8.43 6.19 -17.78
CA THR A 600 9.12 7.36 -18.34
C THR A 600 8.15 8.23 -19.14
N ILE A 601 8.20 9.55 -18.90
CA ILE A 601 7.33 10.53 -19.57
C ILE A 601 8.19 11.38 -20.50
N PHE A 602 7.84 11.43 -21.79
CA PHE A 602 8.57 12.21 -22.79
C PHE A 602 7.88 13.53 -23.11
N PHE A 603 8.64 14.62 -23.04
CA PHE A 603 8.38 15.90 -23.65
C PHE A 603 9.30 16.03 -24.86
N THR A 604 8.76 16.38 -26.03
CA THR A 604 9.54 16.52 -27.26
C THR A 604 9.37 17.93 -27.82
N VAL A 605 10.49 18.60 -28.10
CA VAL A 605 10.57 19.94 -28.70
C VAL A 605 11.30 19.81 -30.02
N GLY A 606 10.59 19.98 -31.13
CA GLY A 606 11.14 19.99 -32.48
C GLY A 606 11.33 21.41 -32.98
N ILE A 607 12.49 21.74 -33.56
CA ILE A 607 12.80 23.07 -34.10
C ILE A 607 13.14 22.96 -35.59
N GLY A 608 12.46 23.72 -36.43
CA GLY A 608 12.70 23.71 -37.88
C GLY A 608 12.20 22.44 -38.55
N ASP A 609 12.98 21.91 -39.50
CA ASP A 609 12.58 20.79 -40.36
C ASP A 609 12.83 19.43 -39.67
N VAL A 610 11.89 19.04 -38.81
CA VAL A 610 11.90 17.77 -38.06
C VAL A 610 10.77 16.85 -38.50
N ASN A 611 10.97 15.54 -38.34
CA ASN A 611 9.91 14.56 -38.56
C ASN A 611 8.93 14.56 -37.37
N GLY A 612 7.83 15.31 -37.52
CA GLY A 612 6.80 15.44 -36.49
C GLY A 612 6.16 14.12 -36.09
N ASP A 613 5.95 13.19 -37.02
CA ASP A 613 5.33 11.89 -36.75
C ASP A 613 6.21 11.01 -35.84
N VAL A 614 7.52 11.08 -36.02
CA VAL A 614 8.50 10.37 -35.18
C VAL A 614 8.53 10.97 -33.77
N LEU A 615 8.53 12.29 -33.64
CA LEU A 615 8.52 12.96 -32.33
C LEU A 615 7.22 12.74 -31.58
N GLU A 616 6.10 12.72 -32.29
CA GLU A 616 4.80 12.37 -31.72
C GLU A 616 4.80 10.95 -31.13
N GLN A 617 5.37 9.96 -31.84
CA GLN A 617 5.49 8.59 -31.33
C GLN A 617 6.33 8.53 -30.04
N ILE A 618 7.31 9.42 -29.89
CA ILE A 618 8.15 9.52 -28.69
C ILE A 618 7.40 10.21 -27.54
N ALA A 619 6.68 11.32 -27.81
CA ALA A 619 5.99 12.11 -26.80
C ALA A 619 5.00 11.25 -25.97
N SER A 620 4.91 11.53 -24.68
CA SER A 620 3.91 10.92 -23.79
C SER A 620 2.68 11.83 -23.65
N THR A 621 1.54 11.25 -23.26
CA THR A 621 0.34 12.01 -22.87
C THR A 621 0.31 12.26 -21.35
N PRO A 622 -0.36 13.33 -20.87
CA PRO A 622 -0.53 13.63 -19.44
C PRO A 622 -1.19 12.52 -18.63
N MET A 623 -2.05 11.70 -19.25
CA MET A 623 -2.62 10.50 -18.63
C MET A 623 -1.53 9.51 -18.12
N ALA A 624 -0.34 9.49 -18.73
CA ALA A 624 0.79 8.70 -18.25
C ALA A 624 1.31 9.15 -16.87
N ALA A 625 0.98 10.37 -16.45
CA ALA A 625 1.24 10.90 -15.11
C ALA A 625 0.06 10.73 -14.13
N GLY A 626 -1.09 10.20 -14.59
CA GLY A 626 -2.32 10.07 -13.78
C GLY A 626 -3.22 11.31 -13.77
N LEU A 627 -3.08 12.22 -14.74
CA LEU A 627 -3.92 13.41 -14.86
C LEU A 627 -5.17 13.09 -15.72
N GLU A 628 -6.37 13.32 -15.17
CA GLU A 628 -7.66 12.90 -15.78
C GLU A 628 -8.18 13.82 -16.90
N GLU A 629 -7.62 15.03 -17.08
CA GLU A 629 -8.26 16.08 -17.92
C GLU A 629 -7.52 16.48 -19.22
N GLU A 630 -6.38 15.88 -19.59
CA GLU A 630 -5.66 16.32 -20.80
C GLU A 630 -5.19 15.16 -21.71
N GLU A 631 -5.89 14.95 -22.83
CA GLU A 631 -5.52 13.96 -23.87
C GLU A 631 -4.33 14.37 -24.76
N GLN A 632 -3.87 15.63 -24.70
CA GLN A 632 -2.91 16.18 -25.68
C GLN A 632 -1.46 15.76 -25.38
N PRO A 633 -0.68 15.31 -26.38
CA PRO A 633 0.71 14.86 -26.18
C PRO A 633 1.64 16.00 -25.77
N ASN A 634 2.70 15.67 -25.04
CA ASN A 634 3.77 16.59 -24.65
C ASN A 634 4.72 16.90 -25.84
N PHE A 635 4.16 17.26 -27.00
CA PHE A 635 4.87 17.53 -28.25
C PHE A 635 4.71 18.99 -28.70
N TYR A 636 5.84 19.67 -28.87
CA TYR A 636 5.93 21.09 -29.22
C TYR A 636 6.76 21.25 -30.49
N TYR A 637 6.23 21.99 -31.47
CA TYR A 637 6.89 22.24 -32.75
C TYR A 637 7.11 23.74 -32.94
N LEU A 638 8.35 24.12 -33.22
CA LEU A 638 8.72 25.50 -33.53
C LEU A 638 9.22 25.60 -34.97
N SER A 639 8.71 26.58 -35.70
CA SER A 639 9.03 26.83 -37.11
C SER A 639 10.50 27.15 -37.37
N SER A 640 11.21 27.74 -36.39
CA SER A 640 12.58 28.21 -36.54
C SER A 640 13.28 28.43 -35.18
N PHE A 641 14.61 28.57 -35.21
CA PHE A 641 15.38 29.00 -34.05
C PHE A 641 15.07 30.44 -33.61
N THR A 642 14.52 31.27 -34.49
CA THR A 642 14.04 32.61 -34.11
C THR A 642 12.87 32.51 -33.14
N ALA A 643 11.86 31.71 -33.48
CA ALA A 643 10.71 31.44 -32.60
C ALA A 643 11.13 30.75 -31.29
N PHE A 644 12.10 29.84 -31.36
CA PHE A 644 12.71 29.24 -30.17
C PHE A 644 13.41 30.28 -29.29
N GLY A 645 14.13 31.23 -29.88
CA GLY A 645 14.76 32.34 -29.17
C GLY A 645 13.73 33.22 -28.45
N GLU A 646 12.59 33.52 -29.07
CA GLU A 646 11.50 34.27 -28.43
C GLU A 646 10.93 33.53 -27.21
N MET A 647 10.66 32.23 -27.35
CA MET A 647 10.23 31.38 -26.23
C MET A 647 11.26 31.38 -25.09
N VAL A 648 12.55 31.27 -25.42
CA VAL A 648 13.65 31.29 -24.43
C VAL A 648 13.76 32.64 -23.74
N ASN A 649 13.62 33.75 -24.47
CA ASN A 649 13.67 35.09 -23.88
C ASN A 649 12.55 35.28 -22.84
N PHE A 650 11.31 34.88 -23.18
CA PHE A 650 10.19 34.91 -22.24
C PHE A 650 10.49 34.09 -20.96
N LEU A 651 11.01 32.87 -21.13
CA LEU A 651 11.37 32.01 -20.01
C LEU A 651 12.50 32.62 -19.17
N ASN A 652 13.53 33.20 -19.80
CA ASN A 652 14.65 33.84 -19.12
C ASN A 652 14.20 35.06 -18.32
N GLU A 653 13.36 35.93 -18.90
CA GLU A 653 12.80 37.10 -18.20
C GLU A 653 11.99 36.68 -16.97
N THR A 654 11.23 35.59 -17.10
CA THR A 654 10.38 35.06 -16.02
C THR A 654 11.21 34.40 -14.91
N TYR A 655 12.14 33.51 -15.26
CA TYR A 655 12.76 32.58 -14.32
C TYR A 655 14.24 32.87 -14.00
N LEU A 656 14.98 33.57 -14.87
CA LEU A 656 16.41 33.86 -14.67
C LEU A 656 16.68 35.32 -14.27
N TYR A 657 16.00 36.31 -14.88
CA TYR A 657 16.29 37.73 -14.69
C TYR A 657 15.45 38.44 -13.61
N SER A 658 14.41 37.79 -13.06
CA SER A 658 13.52 38.33 -12.02
C SER A 658 14.17 38.45 -10.62
N GLY A 659 15.49 38.28 -10.49
CA GLY A 659 16.22 38.38 -9.22
C GLY A 659 16.17 37.14 -8.32
N ASN A 660 15.68 36.00 -8.83
CA ASN A 660 15.39 34.81 -8.03
C ASN A 660 16.56 33.83 -7.86
N ILE A 661 17.66 33.95 -8.60
CA ILE A 661 18.82 33.04 -8.52
C ILE A 661 20.10 33.84 -8.37
N ASP A 662 20.38 34.29 -7.14
CA ASP A 662 21.70 34.76 -6.75
C ASP A 662 22.48 33.58 -6.13
N CYS A 663 23.30 32.93 -6.96
CA CYS A 663 24.15 31.81 -6.54
C CYS A 663 25.17 32.18 -5.45
N CYS A 664 25.33 33.46 -5.10
CA CYS A 664 26.14 33.92 -3.97
C CYS A 664 25.32 34.35 -2.73
N MET A 665 24.11 34.89 -2.87
CA MET A 665 23.29 35.29 -1.70
C MET A 665 22.60 34.13 -0.96
N ARG A 666 22.48 32.94 -1.54
CA ARG A 666 21.78 31.80 -0.92
C ARG A 666 22.60 30.93 0.04
N LEU A 667 23.70 31.44 0.61
CA LEU A 667 24.46 30.67 1.60
C LEU A 667 23.71 30.53 2.95
N GLN A 668 22.79 31.46 3.27
CA GLN A 668 22.05 31.47 4.54
C GLN A 668 20.74 30.65 4.51
N GLU A 669 20.08 30.56 3.35
CA GLU A 669 18.78 29.85 3.21
C GLU A 669 18.95 28.33 3.07
N GLN A 670 20.10 27.85 2.59
CA GLN A 670 20.44 26.42 2.52
C GLN A 670 20.95 25.83 3.85
N MET A 671 21.07 26.63 4.92
CA MET A 671 21.81 26.29 6.14
C MET A 671 20.95 26.35 7.42
N LEU A 672 19.73 25.82 7.39
CA LEU A 672 18.89 25.73 8.59
C LEU A 672 19.36 24.60 9.54
N GLY A 673 19.50 24.94 10.83
CA GLY A 673 19.51 24.00 11.96
C GLY A 673 20.85 23.40 12.40
N THR A 674 21.74 23.04 11.47
CA THR A 674 22.94 22.21 11.76
C THR A 674 24.29 22.94 11.66
N TRP A 675 24.26 24.20 11.23
CA TRP A 675 25.44 25.03 10.93
C TRP A 675 25.73 26.06 12.01
N SER A 676 27.01 26.28 12.31
CA SER A 676 27.46 27.46 13.05
C SER A 676 27.51 28.65 12.10
N PRO A 677 27.29 29.90 12.56
CA PRO A 677 27.33 31.07 11.68
C PRO A 677 28.66 31.13 10.90
N PRO A 678 28.62 31.12 9.56
CA PRO A 678 29.84 31.16 8.74
C PRO A 678 30.63 32.44 8.98
N SER A 679 31.96 32.33 9.06
CA SER A 679 32.86 33.49 9.23
C SER A 679 33.45 33.88 7.88
N CYS A 680 33.05 35.04 7.37
CA CYS A 680 33.41 35.52 6.04
C CYS A 680 34.37 36.70 6.05
N SER A 681 35.24 36.77 5.03
CA SER A 681 36.20 37.85 4.84
C SER A 681 35.55 39.19 4.47
N GLN A 682 34.32 39.18 3.95
CA GLN A 682 33.50 40.34 3.58
C GLN A 682 32.01 40.07 3.88
N THR A 683 31.12 41.03 3.60
CA THR A 683 29.66 40.86 3.72
C THR A 683 29.16 39.70 2.85
N HIS A 684 28.23 38.91 3.39
CA HIS A 684 27.64 37.75 2.71
C HIS A 684 27.06 38.12 1.33
N GLY A 685 27.29 37.25 0.35
CA GLY A 685 26.77 37.43 -1.02
C GLY A 685 27.61 38.32 -1.93
N VAL A 686 28.73 38.86 -1.47
CA VAL A 686 29.62 39.68 -2.31
C VAL A 686 30.62 38.81 -3.09
N LEU A 687 30.76 39.10 -4.39
CA LEU A 687 31.78 38.51 -5.26
C LEU A 687 33.19 38.58 -4.66
N ASN A 688 33.93 37.46 -4.74
CA ASN A 688 35.25 37.23 -4.13
C ASN A 688 35.28 37.19 -2.60
N SER A 689 34.12 37.19 -1.91
CA SER A 689 34.08 36.90 -0.48
C SER A 689 34.47 35.45 -0.22
N THR A 690 35.33 35.21 0.76
CA THR A 690 35.70 33.86 1.21
C THR A 690 35.10 33.62 2.58
N CYS A 691 34.31 32.56 2.70
CA CYS A 691 33.64 32.17 3.93
C CYS A 691 34.22 30.86 4.44
N SER A 692 34.48 30.80 5.74
CA SER A 692 34.84 29.59 6.46
C SER A 692 33.60 28.94 7.06
N MET A 693 33.49 27.63 6.84
CA MET A 693 32.31 26.83 7.16
C MET A 693 32.58 25.95 8.38
N THR A 694 31.67 25.99 9.35
CA THR A 694 31.74 25.18 10.57
C THR A 694 30.36 24.68 10.97
N CYS A 695 30.26 23.44 11.46
CA CYS A 695 29.01 22.86 11.93
C CYS A 695 28.74 23.23 13.41
N ARG A 696 27.50 23.07 13.86
CA ARG A 696 27.17 23.12 15.30
C ARG A 696 27.67 21.84 15.98
N GLU A 697 27.81 21.92 17.30
CA GLU A 697 28.13 20.76 18.14
C GLU A 697 27.19 19.58 17.82
N GLY A 698 27.77 18.38 17.60
CA GLY A 698 27.04 17.17 17.18
C GLY A 698 26.95 16.93 15.65
N PHE A 699 27.47 17.85 14.84
CA PHE A 699 27.47 17.77 13.37
C PHE A 699 28.87 17.95 12.80
N GLU A 700 29.16 17.26 11.70
CA GLU A 700 30.44 17.14 11.02
C GLU A 700 30.36 17.65 9.59
N LEU A 701 31.40 18.39 9.20
CA LEU A 701 31.48 19.02 7.89
C LEU A 701 31.95 18.01 6.85
N VAL A 702 31.09 17.73 5.87
CA VAL A 702 31.41 16.91 4.69
C VAL A 702 31.54 17.83 3.49
N GLY A 703 32.76 18.14 3.07
CA GLY A 703 33.05 19.01 1.92
C GLY A 703 34.26 19.93 2.15
N ASP A 704 34.37 21.02 1.38
CA ASP A 704 35.44 22.00 1.51
C ASP A 704 35.17 22.96 2.70
N PRO A 705 36.12 23.16 3.63
CA PRO A 705 35.93 23.98 4.83
C PRO A 705 35.91 25.49 4.56
N SER A 706 36.22 25.90 3.34
CA SER A 706 36.18 27.30 2.94
C SER A 706 35.73 27.42 1.49
N LEU A 707 34.81 28.35 1.26
CA LEU A 707 34.23 28.64 -0.04
C LEU A 707 34.48 30.09 -0.41
N THR A 708 34.79 30.34 -1.67
CA THR A 708 34.93 31.67 -2.26
C THR A 708 33.80 31.91 -3.25
N CYS A 709 33.03 32.99 -3.07
CA CYS A 709 32.01 33.39 -4.03
C CYS A 709 32.68 33.92 -5.31
N THR A 710 32.23 33.43 -6.46
CA THR A 710 32.67 33.83 -7.80
C THR A 710 31.44 34.20 -8.63
N PRO A 711 31.59 34.73 -9.87
CA PRO A 711 30.44 34.98 -10.75
C PRO A 711 29.60 33.73 -11.07
N ARG A 712 30.11 32.53 -10.77
CA ARG A 712 29.49 31.23 -11.02
C ARG A 712 28.90 30.59 -9.75
N GLY A 713 28.91 31.28 -8.60
CA GLY A 713 28.49 30.74 -7.30
C GLY A 713 29.65 30.51 -6.32
N TRP A 714 29.44 29.69 -5.28
CA TRP A 714 30.44 29.39 -4.23
C TRP A 714 31.38 28.23 -4.62
N PHE A 715 32.69 28.47 -4.61
CA PHE A 715 33.71 27.49 -5.01
C PHE A 715 34.71 27.21 -3.90
N GLY A 716 35.07 25.94 -3.72
CA GLY A 716 36.16 25.54 -2.83
C GLY A 716 37.55 25.61 -3.48
N PHE A 717 38.59 25.29 -2.70
CA PHE A 717 40.01 25.38 -3.10
C PHE A 717 40.38 24.50 -4.32
N MET A 718 39.55 23.50 -4.65
CA MET A 718 39.75 22.62 -5.82
C MET A 718 38.94 23.03 -7.06
N GLY A 719 38.26 24.18 -7.04
CA GLY A 719 37.54 24.71 -8.22
C GLY A 719 36.24 23.97 -8.55
N LYS A 720 35.62 23.29 -7.58
CA LYS A 720 34.29 22.65 -7.71
C LYS A 720 33.25 23.41 -6.89
N ALA A 721 32.04 23.57 -7.42
CA ALA A 721 30.89 24.18 -6.75
C ALA A 721 30.19 23.26 -5.73
N HIS A 722 30.95 22.57 -4.87
CA HIS A 722 30.34 21.73 -3.83
C HIS A 722 30.24 22.51 -2.52
N VAL A 723 29.03 22.95 -2.18
CA VAL A 723 28.73 23.49 -0.85
C VAL A 723 28.89 22.35 0.16
N PRO A 724 29.70 22.51 1.23
CA PRO A 724 29.84 21.46 2.22
C PRO A 724 28.50 21.20 2.90
N THR A 725 28.36 20.04 3.55
CA THR A 725 27.14 19.64 4.25
C THR A 725 27.46 19.27 5.69
N CYS A 726 26.68 19.76 6.65
CA CYS A 726 26.78 19.35 8.05
C CYS A 726 25.94 18.10 8.28
N HIS A 727 26.59 16.94 8.29
CA HIS A 727 25.97 15.68 8.65
C HIS A 727 26.07 15.49 10.16
N SER A 728 25.06 14.95 10.83
CA SER A 728 25.27 14.53 12.22
C SER A 728 26.40 13.49 12.26
N ILE A 729 27.17 13.45 13.35
CA ILE A 729 28.24 12.44 13.56
C ILE A 729 27.70 11.01 13.32
N VAL A 730 26.43 10.83 13.67
CA VAL A 730 25.52 9.73 13.38
C VAL A 730 25.41 9.34 11.90
N ALA A 731 25.12 10.32 11.03
CA ALA A 731 24.91 10.07 9.61
C ALA A 731 26.22 9.72 8.90
N VAL A 732 27.34 10.32 9.32
CA VAL A 732 28.68 9.95 8.87
C VAL A 732 29.00 8.50 9.22
N ALA A 733 28.59 8.06 10.42
CA ALA A 733 28.70 6.68 10.84
C ALA A 733 27.82 5.76 9.98
N HIS A 734 26.54 6.07 9.77
CA HIS A 734 25.65 5.30 8.90
C HIS A 734 26.19 5.16 7.47
N LEU A 735 26.67 6.24 6.85
CA LEU A 735 27.24 6.20 5.50
C LEU A 735 28.49 5.29 5.41
N MET A 736 29.33 5.27 6.45
CA MET A 736 30.45 4.32 6.53
C MET A 736 29.96 2.88 6.61
N PHE A 737 28.95 2.61 7.44
CA PHE A 737 28.40 1.28 7.65
C PHE A 737 27.66 0.74 6.42
N ASP A 738 26.78 1.54 5.83
CA ASP A 738 26.05 1.18 4.62
C ASP A 738 27.01 0.92 3.46
N GLY A 739 28.05 1.76 3.32
CA GLY A 739 29.10 1.54 2.33
C GLY A 739 29.80 0.19 2.51
N LEU A 740 30.12 -0.16 3.76
CA LEU A 740 30.80 -1.41 4.10
C LEU A 740 29.88 -2.64 3.97
N GLU A 741 28.63 -2.59 4.45
CA GLU A 741 27.63 -3.67 4.30
C GLU A 741 27.37 -3.98 2.82
N ASN A 742 27.27 -2.94 1.98
CA ASN A 742 27.07 -3.10 0.55
C ASN A 742 28.25 -3.77 -0.16
N GLU A 743 29.48 -3.54 0.29
CA GLU A 743 30.65 -4.25 -0.25
C GLU A 743 30.72 -5.68 0.30
N LEU A 744 30.41 -5.90 1.59
CA LEU A 744 30.39 -7.24 2.20
C LEU A 744 29.33 -8.17 1.58
N ALA A 745 28.16 -7.64 1.20
CA ALA A 745 27.08 -8.41 0.59
C ALA A 745 27.41 -8.92 -0.83
N GLN A 746 28.46 -8.41 -1.48
CA GLN A 746 28.81 -8.78 -2.85
C GLN A 746 29.68 -10.04 -2.95
N PHE A 747 30.21 -10.53 -1.82
CA PHE A 747 31.18 -11.63 -1.82
C PHE A 747 30.70 -12.73 -0.89
N GLU A 748 30.63 -13.95 -1.42
CA GLU A 748 30.32 -15.15 -0.65
C GLU A 748 31.36 -15.40 0.44
N LYS A 749 32.64 -15.09 0.14
CA LYS A 749 33.75 -15.10 1.09
C LYS A 749 34.54 -13.81 1.04
N VAL A 750 34.76 -13.19 2.19
CA VAL A 750 35.40 -11.87 2.31
C VAL A 750 36.35 -11.79 3.50
N ALA A 751 37.46 -11.09 3.31
CA ALA A 751 38.43 -10.78 4.35
C ALA A 751 38.42 -9.27 4.68
N ILE A 752 38.45 -8.90 5.95
CA ILE A 752 38.51 -7.50 6.40
C ILE A 752 39.84 -7.24 7.10
N LEU A 753 40.64 -6.32 6.58
CA LEU A 753 41.95 -5.98 7.14
C LEU A 753 41.96 -4.55 7.69
N PHE A 754 42.07 -4.41 9.01
CA PHE A 754 42.15 -3.11 9.67
C PHE A 754 43.59 -2.60 9.74
N LEU A 755 43.84 -1.36 9.31
CA LEU A 755 45.12 -0.66 9.45
C LEU A 755 44.96 0.49 10.43
N LEU A 756 45.53 0.38 11.63
CA LEU A 756 45.36 1.36 12.70
C LEU A 756 46.64 2.13 13.02
N ASP A 757 46.56 3.46 12.95
CA ASP A 757 47.61 4.37 13.41
C ASP A 757 47.80 4.28 14.94
N HIS A 758 49.04 4.42 15.40
CA HIS A 758 49.39 4.60 16.81
C HIS A 758 50.62 5.51 16.95
N SER A 759 50.72 6.52 16.08
CA SER A 759 51.79 7.51 16.03
C SER A 759 51.77 8.50 17.20
N ASN A 760 52.82 9.31 17.33
CA ASN A 760 52.99 10.26 18.44
C ASN A 760 51.99 11.43 18.43
N SER A 761 51.24 11.65 17.36
CA SER A 761 50.17 12.65 17.32
C SER A 761 48.94 12.21 18.13
N MET A 762 48.83 10.92 18.44
CA MET A 762 47.72 10.32 19.18
C MET A 762 48.07 10.10 20.65
N THR A 763 47.06 10.17 21.52
CA THR A 763 47.18 9.71 22.91
C THR A 763 46.79 8.23 23.04
N ASN A 764 47.10 7.62 24.20
CA ASN A 764 46.62 6.26 24.49
C ASN A 764 45.07 6.20 24.58
N ASP A 765 44.41 7.29 24.99
CA ASP A 765 42.95 7.38 25.02
C ASP A 765 42.35 7.40 23.60
N ASP A 766 42.98 8.15 22.68
CA ASP A 766 42.61 8.19 21.27
C ASP A 766 42.74 6.81 20.61
N PHE A 767 43.82 6.09 20.92
CA PHE A 767 44.01 4.71 20.47
C PHE A 767 42.94 3.75 21.04
N VAL A 768 42.52 3.95 22.30
CA VAL A 768 41.41 3.18 22.90
C VAL A 768 40.09 3.47 22.15
N LYS A 769 39.81 4.72 21.79
CA LYS A 769 38.60 5.08 21.01
C LYS A 769 38.62 4.45 19.61
N GLN A 770 39.77 4.48 18.93
CA GLN A 770 39.99 3.81 17.65
C GLN A 770 39.79 2.29 17.72
N THR A 771 40.36 1.63 18.73
CA THR A 771 40.15 0.19 18.93
C THR A 771 38.70 -0.13 19.30
N SER A 772 38.01 0.76 20.02
CA SER A 772 36.58 0.62 20.35
C SER A 772 35.70 0.68 19.10
N PHE A 773 36.04 1.52 18.13
CA PHE A 773 35.39 1.54 16.82
C PHE A 773 35.57 0.20 16.07
N VAL A 774 36.78 -0.38 16.09
CA VAL A 774 37.02 -1.71 15.49
C VAL A 774 36.25 -2.82 16.23
N LYS A 775 36.19 -2.78 17.57
CA LYS A 775 35.39 -3.73 18.37
C LYS A 775 33.92 -3.69 17.98
N MET A 776 33.35 -2.49 17.85
CA MET A 776 31.97 -2.29 17.41
C MET A 776 31.75 -2.90 16.01
N MET A 777 32.60 -2.61 15.03
CA MET A 777 32.45 -3.18 13.68
C MET A 777 32.51 -4.72 13.68
N ILE A 778 33.48 -5.31 14.39
CA ILE A 778 33.61 -6.77 14.48
C ILE A 778 32.40 -7.42 15.16
N ASN A 779 31.85 -6.79 16.21
CA ASN A 779 30.62 -7.25 16.85
C ASN A 779 29.38 -7.14 15.96
N ARG A 780 29.35 -6.15 15.05
CA ARG A 780 28.23 -5.93 14.13
C ARG A 780 28.22 -6.93 12.97
N PHE A 781 29.38 -7.21 12.37
CA PHE A 781 29.44 -8.05 11.17
C PHE A 781 29.51 -9.55 11.45
N LEU A 782 29.99 -9.93 12.64
CA LEU A 782 30.27 -11.30 13.08
C LEU A 782 31.22 -12.06 12.15
N LEU A 783 32.33 -12.54 12.69
CA LEU A 783 33.28 -13.36 11.94
C LEU A 783 32.75 -14.80 11.84
N SER A 784 33.01 -15.43 10.69
CA SER A 784 32.68 -16.81 10.37
C SER A 784 33.76 -17.43 9.50
N GLU A 785 33.61 -18.68 9.07
CA GLU A 785 34.55 -19.29 8.12
C GLU A 785 34.60 -18.58 6.76
N ASP A 786 33.50 -17.93 6.37
CA ASP A 786 33.38 -17.15 5.13
C ASP A 786 33.70 -15.65 5.34
N ARG A 787 33.77 -15.19 6.60
CA ARG A 787 34.04 -13.79 6.96
C ARG A 787 35.18 -13.73 7.97
N VAL A 788 36.40 -13.52 7.48
CA VAL A 788 37.61 -13.47 8.31
C VAL A 788 38.11 -12.03 8.48
N ALA A 789 38.82 -11.74 9.56
CA ALA A 789 39.40 -10.43 9.78
C ALA A 789 40.84 -10.47 10.30
N GLY A 790 41.61 -9.42 9.98
CA GLY A 790 42.97 -9.18 10.43
C GLY A 790 43.19 -7.75 10.90
N LEU A 791 44.32 -7.53 11.56
CA LEU A 791 44.71 -6.21 12.09
C LEU A 791 46.20 -5.98 11.91
N ILE A 792 46.55 -4.86 11.29
CA ILE A 792 47.89 -4.29 11.23
C ILE A 792 47.86 -2.94 11.96
N THR A 793 48.87 -2.68 12.77
CA THR A 793 49.08 -1.36 13.38
C THR A 793 50.30 -0.70 12.78
N PHE A 794 50.29 0.62 12.61
CA PHE A 794 51.43 1.35 12.02
C PHE A 794 51.79 2.62 12.77
N ASN A 795 53.08 2.95 12.73
CA ASN A 795 53.69 4.20 13.13
C ASN A 795 54.75 4.57 12.07
N THR A 796 56.03 4.72 12.44
CA THR A 796 57.16 4.72 11.49
C THR A 796 57.27 3.40 10.71
N HIS A 797 56.89 2.29 11.34
CA HIS A 797 56.87 0.94 10.77
C HIS A 797 55.46 0.34 10.88
N ALA A 798 55.15 -0.70 10.10
CA ALA A 798 53.90 -1.44 10.20
C ALA A 798 54.14 -2.87 10.72
N ALA A 799 53.21 -3.38 11.53
CA ALA A 799 53.28 -4.73 12.08
C ALA A 799 51.89 -5.39 12.07
N GLY A 800 51.81 -6.62 11.55
CA GLY A 800 50.63 -7.48 11.69
C GLY A 800 50.47 -7.96 13.12
N ILE A 801 49.32 -7.65 13.72
CA ILE A 801 49.01 -7.96 15.11
C ILE A 801 47.99 -9.10 15.22
N ILE A 802 46.99 -9.11 14.35
CA ILE A 802 46.01 -10.19 14.23
C ILE A 802 46.08 -10.74 12.81
N PRO A 803 46.33 -12.04 12.62
CA PRO A 803 46.35 -12.67 11.30
C PRO A 803 45.01 -12.52 10.57
N LEU A 804 45.06 -12.30 9.25
CA LEU A 804 43.87 -12.06 8.40
C LEU A 804 42.91 -13.25 8.32
N ASN A 805 43.31 -14.43 8.78
CA ASN A 805 42.51 -15.66 8.77
C ASN A 805 41.68 -15.88 10.05
N THR A 806 41.53 -14.86 10.89
CA THR A 806 40.78 -15.00 12.14
C THR A 806 39.28 -15.06 11.83
N SER A 807 38.66 -16.23 12.01
CA SER A 807 37.23 -16.48 11.77
C SER A 807 36.35 -16.40 13.02
N LYS A 808 36.94 -16.28 14.21
CA LYS A 808 36.20 -16.25 15.49
C LYS A 808 36.20 -14.85 16.07
N THR A 809 35.01 -14.24 16.19
CA THR A 809 34.78 -12.90 16.79
C THR A 809 35.47 -12.77 18.16
N CYS A 810 35.24 -13.71 19.09
CA CYS A 810 35.86 -13.67 20.41
C CYS A 810 37.39 -13.69 20.36
N SER A 811 37.99 -14.46 19.45
CA SER A 811 39.45 -14.56 19.30
C SER A 811 40.06 -13.26 18.80
N PHE A 812 39.38 -12.60 17.85
CA PHE A 812 39.78 -11.29 17.34
C PHE A 812 39.74 -10.25 18.47
N LEU A 813 38.63 -10.17 19.20
CA LEU A 813 38.43 -9.18 20.27
C LEU A 813 39.43 -9.35 21.43
N VAL A 814 39.69 -10.58 21.87
CA VAL A 814 40.70 -10.87 22.91
C VAL A 814 42.12 -10.50 22.45
N SER A 815 42.42 -10.66 21.17
CA SER A 815 43.72 -10.27 20.61
C SER A 815 43.84 -8.75 20.47
N LEU A 816 42.75 -8.08 20.09
CA LEU A 816 42.68 -6.62 20.00
C LEU A 816 42.90 -5.93 21.35
N GLU A 817 42.47 -6.53 22.46
CA GLU A 817 42.70 -6.00 23.81
C GLU A 817 44.16 -6.03 24.27
N LYS A 818 45.00 -6.86 23.63
CA LYS A 818 46.43 -7.01 23.99
C LYS A 818 47.32 -6.04 23.22
N VAL A 819 46.77 -5.28 22.27
CA VAL A 819 47.51 -4.35 21.43
C VAL A 819 47.92 -3.13 22.24
N LYS A 820 49.21 -2.79 22.18
CA LYS A 820 49.79 -1.69 22.98
C LYS A 820 50.10 -0.48 22.11
N PHE A 821 49.73 0.71 22.58
CA PHE A 821 50.18 1.98 22.02
C PHE A 821 51.70 2.14 22.20
N ARG A 822 52.42 2.53 21.15
CA ARG A 822 53.90 2.65 21.16
C ARG A 822 54.44 3.98 20.68
N GLY A 823 53.62 4.85 20.07
CA GLY A 823 54.08 6.10 19.49
C GLY A 823 55.03 5.91 18.30
N GLY A 824 55.37 6.99 17.60
CA GLY A 824 56.29 7.01 16.46
C GLY A 824 55.89 8.01 15.37
N GLY A 825 56.43 7.84 14.17
CA GLY A 825 55.98 8.58 12.97
C GLY A 825 54.65 8.06 12.43
N THR A 826 54.17 8.62 11.33
CA THR A 826 52.92 8.21 10.66
C THR A 826 53.25 7.77 9.24
N ASN A 827 53.37 6.46 8.99
CA ASN A 827 53.76 5.91 7.68
C ASN A 827 52.75 4.88 7.18
N PHE A 828 51.66 5.36 6.59
CA PHE A 828 50.65 4.48 6.02
C PHE A 828 51.01 3.91 4.63
N GLU A 829 52.12 4.33 4.01
CA GLU A 829 52.70 3.57 2.89
C GLU A 829 53.21 2.20 3.39
N ALA A 830 53.94 2.19 4.50
CA ALA A 830 54.40 0.95 5.13
C ALA A 830 53.24 0.04 5.57
N ALA A 831 52.13 0.64 6.03
CA ALA A 831 50.92 -0.10 6.39
C ALA A 831 50.29 -0.83 5.18
N LEU A 832 50.20 -0.14 4.04
CA LEU A 832 49.68 -0.75 2.81
C LEU A 832 50.61 -1.82 2.23
N ILE A 833 51.94 -1.67 2.39
CA ILE A 833 52.90 -2.71 2.01
C ILE A 833 52.70 -3.95 2.88
N ALA A 834 52.61 -3.78 4.20
CA ALA A 834 52.34 -4.89 5.12
C ALA A 834 50.97 -5.54 4.83
N ALA A 835 49.98 -4.75 4.41
CA ALA A 835 48.68 -5.27 3.98
C ALA A 835 48.80 -6.13 2.72
N GLU A 836 49.54 -5.66 1.71
CA GLU A 836 49.82 -6.44 0.49
C GLU A 836 50.53 -7.76 0.82
N GLU A 837 51.52 -7.75 1.73
CA GLU A 837 52.20 -8.96 2.19
C GLU A 837 51.28 -9.93 2.93
N GLU A 838 50.42 -9.43 3.82
CA GLU A 838 49.51 -10.27 4.60
C GLU A 838 48.41 -10.89 3.72
N ILE A 839 47.89 -10.13 2.76
CA ILE A 839 46.92 -10.63 1.77
C ILE A 839 47.56 -11.72 0.91
N ASN A 840 48.81 -11.53 0.45
CA ASN A 840 49.49 -12.52 -0.39
C ASN A 840 49.81 -13.85 0.34
N LYS A 841 49.84 -13.87 1.68
CA LYS A 841 49.97 -15.12 2.46
C LYS A 841 48.70 -15.94 2.48
N TYR A 842 47.56 -15.34 2.14
CA TYR A 842 46.25 -15.94 2.20
C TYR A 842 45.73 -16.20 0.80
N ASP A 843 46.10 -17.36 0.25
CA ASP A 843 45.69 -17.82 -1.09
C ASP A 843 44.29 -18.43 -1.04
N MET A 844 43.30 -17.58 -0.81
CA MET A 844 41.91 -17.87 -1.12
C MET A 844 41.50 -16.91 -2.24
N ASN A 845 40.66 -17.35 -3.18
CA ASN A 845 39.99 -16.49 -4.18
C ASN A 845 39.02 -15.46 -3.53
N ASN A 846 39.35 -14.94 -2.35
CA ASN A 846 38.54 -14.08 -1.51
C ASN A 846 38.91 -12.62 -1.75
N GLN A 847 37.87 -11.80 -1.86
CA GLN A 847 37.98 -10.37 -1.87
C GLN A 847 38.46 -9.85 -0.51
N THR A 848 39.44 -8.93 -0.48
CA THR A 848 39.81 -8.20 0.74
C THR A 848 39.29 -6.77 0.75
N ILE A 849 38.73 -6.35 1.89
CA ILE A 849 38.40 -4.98 2.23
C ILE A 849 39.44 -4.46 3.22
N ILE A 850 40.13 -3.39 2.87
CA ILE A 850 41.17 -2.75 3.69
C ILE A 850 40.56 -1.50 4.31
N PHE A 851 40.59 -1.39 5.65
CA PHE A 851 40.05 -0.23 6.37
C PHE A 851 41.17 0.49 7.12
N LEU A 852 41.56 1.67 6.64
CA LEU A 852 42.70 2.45 7.14
C LEU A 852 42.22 3.64 7.97
N MET A 853 42.74 3.79 9.19
CA MET A 853 42.40 4.91 10.07
C MET A 853 43.67 5.62 10.58
N THR A 854 43.71 6.96 10.48
CA THR A 854 44.85 7.80 10.91
C THR A 854 44.42 9.23 11.25
N ASP A 855 45.16 9.87 12.15
CA ASP A 855 45.05 11.30 12.47
C ASP A 855 46.12 12.18 11.81
N GLY A 856 47.04 11.57 11.06
CA GLY A 856 48.30 12.19 10.69
C GLY A 856 48.59 12.24 9.20
N ARG A 857 49.71 12.89 8.87
CA ARG A 857 50.25 12.97 7.51
C ARG A 857 51.21 11.82 7.26
N SER A 858 51.09 11.14 6.11
CA SER A 858 52.05 10.10 5.74
C SER A 858 53.45 10.68 5.55
N GLN A 859 54.43 10.01 6.12
CA GLN A 859 55.86 10.22 5.87
C GLN A 859 56.30 9.60 4.52
N GLY A 860 55.50 8.68 3.95
CA GLY A 860 55.74 8.02 2.67
C GLY A 860 54.77 8.44 1.54
N ASN A 861 54.91 7.82 0.36
CA ASN A 861 53.99 7.97 -0.78
C ASN A 861 53.14 6.70 -1.02
N PRO A 862 51.93 6.64 -0.46
CA PRO A 862 51.10 5.44 -0.46
C PRO A 862 50.42 5.14 -1.81
N ARG A 863 50.38 6.10 -2.76
CA ARG A 863 49.55 6.01 -3.97
C ARG A 863 49.84 4.78 -4.81
N ASN A 864 51.13 4.54 -5.09
CA ASN A 864 51.54 3.42 -5.94
C ASN A 864 51.16 2.05 -5.33
N VAL A 865 51.20 1.93 -4.00
CA VAL A 865 50.83 0.68 -3.31
C VAL A 865 49.31 0.51 -3.29
N ALA A 866 48.58 1.59 -3.00
CA ALA A 866 47.12 1.60 -3.03
C ALA A 866 46.57 1.24 -4.42
N ASP A 867 47.14 1.80 -5.50
CA ASP A 867 46.72 1.51 -6.86
C ASP A 867 46.95 0.04 -7.25
N ARG A 868 48.06 -0.56 -6.80
CA ARG A 868 48.30 -2.01 -6.98
C ARG A 868 47.27 -2.85 -6.23
N LEU A 869 47.00 -2.54 -4.97
CA LEU A 869 46.00 -3.25 -4.17
C LEU A 869 44.61 -3.18 -4.83
N LYS A 870 44.19 -1.98 -5.29
CA LYS A 870 42.95 -1.77 -6.04
C LYS A 870 42.91 -2.55 -7.35
N SER A 871 44.02 -2.59 -8.10
CA SER A 871 44.10 -3.32 -9.38
C SER A 871 43.95 -4.84 -9.21
N LYS A 872 44.28 -5.38 -8.03
CA LYS A 872 44.05 -6.78 -7.64
C LYS A 872 42.63 -7.03 -7.13
N GLY A 873 41.73 -6.07 -7.29
CA GLY A 873 40.33 -6.15 -6.88
C GLY A 873 40.05 -5.60 -5.48
N ASN A 874 41.05 -5.41 -4.61
CA ASN A 874 40.87 -5.01 -3.20
C ASN A 874 40.17 -3.66 -3.05
N VAL A 875 39.30 -3.53 -2.05
CA VAL A 875 38.56 -2.29 -1.77
C VAL A 875 39.18 -1.59 -0.56
N ILE A 876 39.57 -0.32 -0.72
CA ILE A 876 40.22 0.47 0.33
C ILE A 876 39.25 1.53 0.86
N PHE A 877 38.95 1.45 2.14
CA PHE A 877 38.26 2.46 2.94
C PHE A 877 39.28 3.25 3.76
N THR A 878 39.10 4.57 3.85
CA THR A 878 39.97 5.43 4.65
C THR A 878 39.16 6.32 5.58
N LEU A 879 39.53 6.36 6.85
CA LEU A 879 38.97 7.22 7.89
C LEU A 879 40.03 8.20 8.41
N GLY A 880 39.86 9.49 8.14
CA GLY A 880 40.66 10.56 8.73
C GLY A 880 40.06 11.07 10.04
N VAL A 881 40.85 11.15 11.11
CA VAL A 881 40.40 11.66 12.41
C VAL A 881 41.17 12.95 12.73
N GLY A 882 40.48 14.10 12.81
CA GLY A 882 41.12 15.38 13.14
C GLY A 882 42.21 15.86 12.17
N GLY A 883 43.46 15.94 12.61
CA GLY A 883 44.58 16.64 11.94
C GLY A 883 45.13 15.99 10.66
N TYR A 884 44.39 15.06 10.05
CA TYR A 884 44.84 14.26 8.91
C TYR A 884 45.01 15.10 7.63
N LYS A 885 45.80 14.60 6.67
CA LYS A 885 45.97 15.27 5.36
C LYS A 885 45.08 14.62 4.29
N ARG A 886 43.90 15.20 4.04
CA ARG A 886 42.93 14.73 3.03
C ARG A 886 43.56 14.41 1.65
N LEU A 887 44.45 15.29 1.16
CA LEU A 887 45.16 15.12 -0.12
C LEU A 887 46.02 13.84 -0.24
N GLN A 888 46.31 13.17 0.88
CA GLN A 888 47.02 11.89 0.90
C GLN A 888 46.08 10.68 1.13
N LEU A 889 44.93 10.85 1.79
CA LEU A 889 44.00 9.78 2.14
C LEU A 889 42.90 9.56 1.09
N GLU A 890 42.27 10.62 0.62
CA GLU A 890 41.15 10.50 -0.34
C GLU A 890 41.57 9.81 -1.66
N PRO A 891 42.75 10.12 -2.26
CA PRO A 891 43.17 9.48 -3.51
C PRO A 891 43.52 7.99 -3.40
N ILE A 892 43.83 7.50 -2.19
CA ILE A 892 44.14 6.07 -1.98
C ILE A 892 42.90 5.24 -1.67
N SER A 893 41.78 5.88 -1.30
CA SER A 893 40.49 5.21 -1.14
C SER A 893 39.96 4.69 -2.48
N SER A 894 39.19 3.60 -2.44
CA SER A 894 38.51 3.07 -3.61
C SER A 894 37.22 3.82 -3.87
N ILE A 895 36.77 3.86 -5.14
CA ILE A 895 35.44 4.37 -5.47
C ILE A 895 34.43 3.28 -5.11
N GLY A 896 33.45 3.61 -4.26
CA GLY A 896 32.40 2.67 -3.86
C GLY A 896 31.56 2.24 -5.06
N ARG A 897 31.26 0.94 -5.15
CA ARG A 897 30.65 0.37 -6.36
C ARG A 897 29.24 0.90 -6.63
N LYS A 898 28.46 1.14 -5.57
CA LYS A 898 27.08 1.65 -5.61
C LYS A 898 26.98 3.18 -5.59
N ASN A 899 27.73 3.86 -4.70
CA ASN A 899 27.61 5.31 -4.51
C ASN A 899 28.49 6.13 -5.47
N LYS A 900 29.38 5.48 -6.25
CA LYS A 900 30.35 6.10 -7.18
C LYS A 900 31.18 7.23 -6.56
N LYS A 901 31.29 7.28 -5.23
CA LYS A 901 32.08 8.25 -4.46
C LYS A 901 33.30 7.56 -3.85
N PRO A 902 34.40 8.29 -3.56
CA PRO A 902 35.50 7.71 -2.80
C PRO A 902 34.99 7.18 -1.45
N ASN A 903 35.44 5.99 -1.05
CA ASN A 903 35.23 5.40 0.28
C ASN A 903 36.13 6.09 1.32
N PHE A 904 36.16 7.42 1.26
CA PHE A 904 36.88 8.32 2.14
C PHE A 904 35.89 8.97 3.09
N PHE A 905 36.19 8.86 4.38
CA PHE A 905 35.37 9.42 5.44
C PHE A 905 36.26 10.16 6.44
N SER A 906 35.66 11.07 7.19
CA SER A 906 36.37 11.80 8.23
C SER A 906 35.49 12.20 9.40
N VAL A 907 36.11 12.34 10.57
CA VAL A 907 35.51 12.90 11.80
C VAL A 907 36.44 13.97 12.38
N SER A 908 35.89 14.93 13.13
CA SER A 908 36.66 16.06 13.67
C SER A 908 37.69 15.67 14.73
N ASP A 909 37.40 14.65 15.54
CA ASP A 909 38.31 14.13 16.55
C ASP A 909 37.91 12.71 17.00
N PHE A 910 38.68 12.15 17.95
CA PHE A 910 38.41 10.83 18.50
C PHE A 910 37.16 10.80 19.40
N GLN A 911 36.71 11.94 19.92
CA GLN A 911 35.49 12.02 20.71
C GLN A 911 34.26 11.86 19.81
N ALA A 912 34.24 12.51 18.65
CA ALA A 912 33.23 12.30 17.61
C ALA A 912 33.22 10.83 17.14
N LEU A 913 34.39 10.19 17.02
CA LEU A 913 34.48 8.75 16.73
C LEU A 913 33.81 7.90 17.83
N GLN A 914 34.01 8.24 19.10
CA GLN A 914 33.40 7.53 20.23
C GLN A 914 31.88 7.78 20.31
N GLU A 915 31.41 8.95 19.92
CA GLU A 915 29.99 9.29 19.82
C GLU A 915 29.30 8.53 18.70
N ALA A 916 29.95 8.37 17.55
CA ALA A 916 29.49 7.49 16.48
C ALA A 916 29.32 6.05 16.98
N VAL A 917 30.30 5.53 17.74
CA VAL A 917 30.22 4.19 18.36
C VAL A 917 29.05 4.09 19.34
N SER A 918 28.88 5.08 20.21
CA SER A 918 27.76 5.12 21.17
C SER A 918 26.42 5.16 20.46
N TYR A 919 26.30 6.00 19.43
CA TYR A 919 25.08 6.15 18.68
C TYR A 919 24.71 4.86 17.97
N ILE A 920 25.60 4.24 17.18
CA ILE A 920 25.31 3.00 16.45
C ILE A 920 24.87 1.86 17.38
N ASN A 921 25.46 1.80 18.58
CA ASN A 921 25.02 0.85 19.59
C ASN A 921 23.62 1.17 20.17
N ASN A 922 23.15 2.41 20.04
CA ASN A 922 21.92 2.95 20.64
C ASN A 922 20.82 3.37 19.62
N SER A 923 21.05 3.35 18.30
CA SER A 923 20.07 3.79 17.28
C SER A 923 18.92 2.78 17.06
N CYS A 924 17.71 3.30 16.82
CA CYS A 924 16.59 2.53 16.25
C CYS A 924 16.78 2.40 14.73
N MET A 925 17.39 1.32 14.27
CA MET A 925 17.32 0.97 12.84
C MET A 925 15.91 0.48 12.47
N THR A 926 15.62 0.40 11.16
CA THR A 926 14.39 -0.19 10.60
C THR A 926 14.09 -1.51 11.30
N LEU A 927 12.88 -1.66 11.84
CA LEU A 927 12.46 -2.86 12.59
C LEU A 927 12.74 -4.17 11.81
N SER A 928 12.72 -4.11 10.48
CA SER A 928 13.07 -5.21 9.57
C SER A 928 14.50 -5.77 9.72
N GLN A 929 15.47 -4.98 10.20
CA GLN A 929 16.85 -5.44 10.39
C GLN A 929 17.14 -6.03 11.79
N LYS A 930 16.21 -5.89 12.74
CA LYS A 930 16.29 -6.47 14.09
C LYS A 930 15.32 -7.63 14.32
N LEU A 931 14.29 -7.77 13.48
CA LEU A 931 13.33 -8.87 13.54
C LEU A 931 13.85 -10.08 12.76
N SER A 932 13.81 -11.26 13.37
CA SER A 932 14.00 -12.54 12.67
C SER A 932 12.64 -13.22 12.52
N GLY A 933 12.32 -13.72 11.32
CA GLY A 933 11.04 -14.38 10.98
C GLY A 933 10.21 -13.61 9.93
N THR A 934 9.15 -14.25 9.41
CA THR A 934 8.14 -13.62 8.53
C THR A 934 7.07 -12.92 9.38
N TRP A 935 6.76 -11.66 9.03
CA TRP A 935 5.81 -10.80 9.74
C TRP A 935 5.13 -9.87 8.74
N SER A 936 3.95 -9.36 9.12
CA SER A 936 3.18 -8.36 8.36
C SER A 936 3.17 -7.03 9.12
N PRO A 937 3.38 -5.88 8.45
CA PRO A 937 3.29 -4.59 9.12
C PRO A 937 1.86 -4.32 9.58
N GLY A 938 1.64 -4.17 10.89
CA GLY A 938 0.53 -3.36 11.40
C GLY A 938 0.83 -1.88 11.20
N GLU A 939 -0.14 -0.99 11.45
CA GLU A 939 0.00 0.48 11.30
C GLU A 939 1.33 0.98 11.90
N CYS A 940 2.27 1.28 11.01
CA CYS A 940 3.54 1.93 11.30
C CYS A 940 3.72 3.02 10.26
N SER A 941 3.95 4.26 10.68
CA SER A 941 4.37 5.35 9.80
C SER A 941 5.71 4.95 9.15
N THR A 942 5.80 4.92 7.82
CA THR A 942 6.93 4.36 7.07
C THR A 942 8.12 5.33 6.90
N THR A 943 8.33 6.28 7.81
CA THR A 943 9.49 7.18 7.82
C THR A 943 10.00 7.46 9.24
N PRO A 944 11.31 7.29 9.53
CA PRO A 944 11.83 7.52 10.88
C PRO A 944 12.23 8.98 11.06
N SER A 945 11.64 9.72 12.01
CA SER A 945 12.26 10.98 12.43
C SER A 945 12.03 11.49 13.86
N GLU A 946 11.11 10.98 14.70
CA GLU A 946 10.95 11.58 16.04
C GLU A 946 10.87 10.61 17.22
N GLU A 947 11.46 11.05 18.33
CA GLU A 947 11.39 10.42 19.65
C GLU A 947 9.89 10.37 20.05
N SER A 948 9.31 9.15 20.21
CA SER A 948 7.90 8.82 20.54
C SER A 948 7.07 8.02 19.50
N ASP A 949 7.64 7.66 18.34
CA ASP A 949 6.93 6.80 17.37
C ASP A 949 6.56 5.42 17.95
N ASN A 950 5.28 5.06 17.86
CA ASN A 950 4.72 3.79 18.34
C ASN A 950 4.41 2.86 17.17
N CYS A 951 5.09 1.71 17.11
CA CYS A 951 4.87 0.69 16.08
C CYS A 951 4.07 -0.49 16.65
N SER A 952 3.15 -1.05 15.85
CA SER A 952 2.39 -2.25 16.19
C SER A 952 2.85 -3.46 15.37
N ILE A 953 3.19 -4.57 16.05
CA ILE A 953 3.80 -5.76 15.43
C ILE A 953 2.79 -6.92 15.46
N LEU A 954 2.50 -7.49 14.28
CA LEU A 954 1.65 -8.67 14.08
C LEU A 954 2.49 -9.80 13.45
N CYS A 955 2.34 -11.02 13.95
CA CYS A 955 3.01 -12.21 13.42
C CYS A 955 2.08 -12.97 12.47
N ASP A 956 2.64 -13.58 11.43
CA ASP A 956 1.88 -14.41 10.48
C ASP A 956 1.31 -15.67 11.17
N PRO A 957 0.24 -16.29 10.62
CA PRO A 957 -0.36 -17.49 11.18
C PRO A 957 0.69 -18.62 11.40
N GLY A 958 0.74 -19.17 12.62
CA GLY A 958 1.72 -20.19 13.03
C GLY A 958 2.91 -19.66 13.86
N TYR A 959 3.02 -18.35 14.05
CA TYR A 959 4.09 -17.70 14.81
C TYR A 959 3.53 -16.95 16.04
N GLY A 960 4.24 -17.02 17.17
CA GLY A 960 3.92 -16.28 18.40
C GLY A 960 4.82 -15.07 18.59
N LEU A 961 4.22 -13.95 19.00
CA LEU A 961 4.94 -12.74 19.35
C LEU A 961 5.61 -12.89 20.72
N PHE A 962 6.93 -12.85 20.76
CA PHE A 962 7.69 -12.68 21.99
C PHE A 962 8.03 -11.20 22.14
N GLY A 963 7.73 -10.58 23.28
CA GLY A 963 7.93 -9.14 23.53
C GLY A 963 6.63 -8.32 23.48
N SER A 964 6.74 -6.98 23.52
CA SER A 964 5.57 -6.10 23.48
C SER A 964 5.03 -5.95 22.04
N PRO A 965 3.70 -6.03 21.82
CA PRO A 965 3.07 -5.78 20.52
C PRO A 965 3.13 -4.32 20.10
N LYS A 966 3.51 -3.43 21.02
CA LYS A 966 3.75 -2.01 20.77
C LYS A 966 5.17 -1.65 21.20
N VAL A 967 5.98 -1.16 20.27
CA VAL A 967 7.35 -0.68 20.56
C VAL A 967 7.44 0.81 20.28
N THR A 968 8.16 1.52 21.14
CA THR A 968 8.28 2.98 21.08
C THR A 968 9.73 3.37 20.83
N CYS A 969 9.98 4.22 19.85
CA CYS A 969 11.32 4.75 19.60
C CYS A 969 11.72 5.74 20.71
N THR A 970 12.84 5.49 21.41
CA THR A 970 13.39 6.38 22.46
C THR A 970 14.83 6.80 22.15
N ARG A 971 15.38 7.82 22.83
CA ARG A 971 16.80 8.24 22.70
C ARG A 971 17.84 7.13 22.87
N THR A 972 17.47 6.04 23.54
CA THR A 972 18.34 4.89 23.84
C THR A 972 18.07 3.67 22.95
N GLY A 973 17.25 3.82 21.90
CA GLY A 973 16.80 2.73 21.03
C GLY A 973 15.33 2.35 21.26
N TRP A 974 14.88 1.25 20.66
CA TRP A 974 13.50 0.77 20.82
C TRP A 974 13.24 0.45 22.29
N SER A 975 12.11 0.92 22.83
CA SER A 975 11.73 0.80 24.24
C SER A 975 11.73 -0.65 24.77
N GLN A 976 11.68 -1.63 23.86
CA GLN A 976 11.91 -3.04 24.13
C GLN A 976 12.81 -3.68 23.06
N VAL A 977 13.95 -4.24 23.49
CA VAL A 977 15.01 -4.78 22.60
C VAL A 977 14.76 -6.25 22.19
N THR A 978 13.57 -6.81 22.46
CA THR A 978 13.32 -8.27 22.35
C THR A 978 12.00 -8.64 21.69
N THR A 979 11.40 -7.74 20.89
CA THR A 979 10.20 -8.14 20.13
C THR A 979 10.59 -8.96 18.90
N ALA A 980 10.05 -10.18 18.74
CA ALA A 980 10.30 -11.07 17.61
C ALA A 980 9.14 -12.08 17.40
N CYS A 981 8.95 -12.53 16.16
CA CYS A 981 7.95 -13.56 15.80
C CYS A 981 8.63 -14.92 15.69
N PHE A 982 8.26 -15.88 16.53
CA PHE A 982 8.87 -17.21 16.56
C PHE A 982 7.86 -18.31 16.24
N ALA A 983 8.31 -19.36 15.54
CA ALA A 983 7.57 -20.62 15.48
C ALA A 983 7.47 -21.17 16.91
N LYS A 984 6.25 -21.31 17.41
CA LYS A 984 5.91 -21.06 18.83
C LYS A 984 6.49 -22.07 19.85
N ALA A 985 6.95 -23.26 19.46
CA ALA A 985 7.32 -24.33 20.39
C ALA A 985 8.83 -24.61 20.54
N ASP A 986 9.60 -24.56 19.43
CA ASP A 986 11.03 -24.89 19.41
C ASP A 986 11.84 -23.93 20.29
N THR A 987 11.73 -22.62 20.03
CA THR A 987 12.50 -21.61 20.75
C THR A 987 12.21 -21.59 22.26
N ILE A 988 10.95 -21.78 22.66
CA ILE A 988 10.56 -21.84 24.08
C ILE A 988 11.14 -23.11 24.71
N SER A 989 11.12 -24.24 24.00
CA SER A 989 11.73 -25.49 24.46
C SER A 989 13.25 -25.35 24.66
N GLN A 990 13.93 -24.65 23.75
CA GLN A 990 15.36 -24.37 23.83
C GLN A 990 15.68 -23.40 24.97
N LEU A 991 14.86 -22.38 25.20
CA LEU A 991 15.02 -21.43 26.30
C LEU A 991 14.86 -22.11 27.67
N ILE A 992 13.85 -22.96 27.83
CA ILE A 992 13.66 -23.76 29.06
C ILE A 992 14.86 -24.70 29.24
N SER A 993 15.27 -25.38 28.17
CA SER A 993 16.41 -26.31 28.21
C SER A 993 17.73 -25.61 28.56
N ASN A 994 17.99 -24.43 27.99
CA ASN A 994 19.20 -23.65 28.24
C ASN A 994 19.20 -23.05 29.65
N ASN A 995 18.08 -22.52 30.15
CA ASN A 995 18.02 -22.01 31.53
C ASN A 995 18.22 -23.11 32.57
N ILE A 996 17.65 -24.30 32.35
CA ILE A 996 17.84 -25.45 33.22
C ILE A 996 19.31 -25.91 33.14
N ARG A 997 19.88 -26.03 31.93
CA ARG A 997 21.28 -26.41 31.69
C ARG A 997 22.27 -25.42 32.30
N ASP A 998 22.17 -24.13 31.99
CA ASP A 998 23.02 -23.07 32.53
C ASP A 998 22.91 -22.99 34.07
N THR A 999 21.74 -23.30 34.62
CA THR A 999 21.57 -23.36 36.08
C THR A 999 22.23 -24.60 36.68
N ILE A 1000 22.15 -25.75 36.02
CA ILE A 1000 22.85 -26.97 36.44
C ILE A 1000 24.37 -26.80 36.30
N ASP A 1001 24.84 -26.15 35.23
CA ASP A 1001 26.25 -25.98 34.88
C ASP A 1001 26.94 -24.81 35.64
N SER A 1002 26.18 -23.77 36.06
CA SER A 1002 26.72 -22.61 36.79
C SER A 1002 26.98 -22.85 38.27
N PHE A 1003 26.51 -23.96 38.82
CA PHE A 1003 26.89 -24.44 40.15
C PHE A 1003 27.83 -25.63 39.97
N ASP A 1004 28.89 -25.74 40.78
CA ASP A 1004 29.61 -27.00 40.97
C ASP A 1004 28.69 -28.02 41.71
N GLY A 1005 27.59 -28.44 41.07
CA GLY A 1005 26.58 -29.38 41.56
C GLY A 1005 25.26 -28.74 42.03
N VAL A 1006 24.20 -28.82 41.22
CA VAL A 1006 22.81 -28.74 41.72
C VAL A 1006 22.44 -30.12 42.26
N ASP A 1007 22.49 -30.32 43.58
CA ASP A 1007 22.25 -31.64 44.18
C ASP A 1007 20.76 -32.04 44.22
N ALA A 1008 19.84 -31.10 44.00
CA ALA A 1008 18.41 -31.40 43.96
C ALA A 1008 17.59 -30.54 42.98
N LEU A 1009 16.68 -31.20 42.26
CA LEU A 1009 15.70 -30.58 41.35
C LEU A 1009 14.29 -30.76 41.93
N LEU A 1010 13.61 -29.67 42.28
CA LEU A 1010 12.32 -29.71 42.96
C LEU A 1010 11.23 -29.07 42.09
N PHE A 1011 10.25 -29.85 41.67
CA PHE A 1011 9.06 -29.37 40.97
C PHE A 1011 7.95 -29.02 41.96
N ILE A 1012 7.31 -27.88 41.77
CA ILE A 1012 6.10 -27.48 42.50
C ILE A 1012 5.01 -27.25 41.47
N VAL A 1013 3.91 -28.00 41.60
CA VAL A 1013 2.74 -27.89 40.72
C VAL A 1013 1.55 -27.39 41.52
N ASP A 1014 0.98 -26.26 41.10
CA ASP A 1014 -0.23 -25.69 41.71
C ASP A 1014 -1.47 -26.36 41.10
N GLN A 1015 -2.17 -27.22 41.87
CA GLN A 1015 -3.45 -27.79 41.44
C GLN A 1015 -4.55 -26.82 41.87
N THR A 1016 -4.96 -25.89 41.00
CA THR A 1016 -6.03 -24.92 41.29
C THR A 1016 -7.42 -25.49 40.99
N ASP A 1017 -8.47 -24.88 41.56
CA ASP A 1017 -9.86 -25.18 41.19
C ASP A 1017 -10.18 -24.83 39.72
N ARG A 1018 -9.29 -24.10 39.03
CA ARG A 1018 -9.41 -23.69 37.62
C ARG A 1018 -8.70 -24.65 36.65
N LEU A 1019 -7.80 -25.49 37.15
CA LEU A 1019 -7.05 -26.43 36.33
C LEU A 1019 -7.93 -27.61 35.94
N GLU A 1020 -8.06 -27.89 34.64
CA GLU A 1020 -8.77 -29.07 34.17
C GLU A 1020 -7.89 -30.33 34.26
N LYS A 1021 -8.53 -31.50 34.25
CA LYS A 1021 -7.82 -32.79 34.38
C LYS A 1021 -6.83 -33.01 33.22
N ASP A 1022 -7.19 -32.57 32.01
CA ASP A 1022 -6.37 -32.75 30.83
C ASP A 1022 -5.18 -31.78 30.84
N SER A 1023 -5.40 -30.52 31.24
CA SER A 1023 -4.32 -29.55 31.50
C SER A 1023 -3.35 -30.02 32.58
N PHE A 1024 -3.84 -30.65 33.65
CA PHE A 1024 -2.96 -31.27 34.65
C PHE A 1024 -2.14 -32.43 34.07
N THR A 1025 -2.74 -33.23 33.20
CA THR A 1025 -2.05 -34.33 32.51
C THR A 1025 -0.91 -33.80 31.64
N LEU A 1026 -1.15 -32.71 30.89
CA LEU A 1026 -0.12 -32.02 30.11
C LEU A 1026 1.04 -31.52 30.98
N ILE A 1027 0.79 -30.97 32.17
CA ILE A 1027 1.85 -30.55 33.10
C ILE A 1027 2.71 -31.75 33.52
N ILE A 1028 2.10 -32.92 33.77
CA ILE A 1028 2.84 -34.14 34.14
C ILE A 1028 3.71 -34.63 32.97
N GLU A 1029 3.19 -34.63 31.74
CA GLU A 1029 3.95 -34.98 30.54
C GLU A 1029 5.11 -34.01 30.29
N PHE A 1030 4.89 -32.72 30.50
CA PHE A 1030 5.95 -31.72 30.42
C PHE A 1030 7.08 -31.96 31.45
N ILE A 1031 6.75 -32.34 32.69
CA ILE A 1031 7.77 -32.70 33.70
C ILE A 1031 8.54 -33.96 33.28
N LYS A 1032 7.86 -34.96 32.70
CA LYS A 1032 8.52 -36.16 32.16
C LYS A 1032 9.48 -35.81 31.03
N ALA A 1033 9.11 -34.88 30.14
CA ALA A 1033 9.97 -34.40 29.06
C ALA A 1033 11.25 -33.74 29.62
N ILE A 1034 11.13 -32.88 30.65
CA ILE A 1034 12.29 -32.28 31.33
C ILE A 1034 13.21 -33.35 31.92
N ILE A 1035 12.67 -34.30 32.69
CA ILE A 1035 13.49 -35.35 33.35
C ILE A 1035 14.15 -36.29 32.34
N THR A 1036 13.49 -36.55 31.21
CA THR A 1036 14.06 -37.36 30.13
C THR A 1036 15.21 -36.65 29.44
N ARG A 1037 15.09 -35.32 29.27
CA ARG A 1037 16.14 -34.46 28.69
C ARG A 1037 17.31 -34.21 29.64
N PHE A 1038 17.04 -34.23 30.95
CA PHE A 1038 18.01 -34.03 32.04
C PHE A 1038 17.96 -35.20 33.04
N PRO A 1039 18.55 -36.36 32.71
CA PRO A 1039 18.51 -37.54 33.59
C PRO A 1039 19.17 -37.30 34.95
N LEU A 1040 18.63 -37.91 35.99
CA LEU A 1040 19.21 -37.89 37.33
C LEU A 1040 20.46 -38.77 37.39
N HIS A 1041 21.54 -38.24 37.95
CA HIS A 1041 22.75 -38.96 38.30
C HIS A 1041 22.78 -39.26 39.81
N ASP A 1042 23.67 -40.14 40.29
CA ASP A 1042 23.71 -40.63 41.69
C ASP A 1042 23.81 -39.55 42.79
N LYS A 1043 24.23 -38.33 42.42
CA LYS A 1043 24.33 -37.17 43.32
C LYS A 1043 23.08 -36.29 43.32
N HIS A 1044 22.20 -36.40 42.33
CA HIS A 1044 21.03 -35.55 42.15
C HIS A 1044 19.78 -36.17 42.76
N THR A 1045 18.98 -35.36 43.44
CA THR A 1045 17.70 -35.77 44.01
C THR A 1045 16.55 -35.02 43.33
N ALA A 1046 15.64 -35.71 42.65
CA ALA A 1046 14.42 -35.09 42.14
C ALA A 1046 13.29 -35.18 43.17
N GLY A 1047 12.52 -34.10 43.27
CA GLY A 1047 11.36 -33.96 44.13
C GLY A 1047 10.16 -33.41 43.36
N LEU A 1048 8.95 -33.87 43.68
CA LEU A 1048 7.70 -33.21 43.29
C LEU A 1048 6.90 -32.84 44.54
N ILE A 1049 6.38 -31.62 44.59
CA ILE A 1049 5.39 -31.17 45.56
C ILE A 1049 4.11 -30.82 44.79
N SER A 1050 3.06 -31.61 44.99
CA SER A 1050 1.71 -31.28 44.54
C SER A 1050 0.94 -30.58 45.66
N ASN A 1051 0.30 -29.44 45.34
CA ASN A 1051 -0.33 -28.54 46.31
C ASN A 1051 -1.86 -28.53 46.14
N HIS A 1052 -2.62 -29.11 47.08
CA HIS A 1052 -4.10 -29.15 47.08
C HIS A 1052 -4.70 -28.95 48.51
N LYS A 1053 -6.04 -28.89 48.65
CA LYS A 1053 -6.76 -28.23 49.78
C LYS A 1053 -6.94 -29.04 51.08
N THR A 1054 -6.90 -30.38 51.07
CA THR A 1054 -7.34 -31.18 52.22
C THR A 1054 -6.22 -31.53 53.20
N GLY A 1055 -6.09 -30.72 54.26
CA GLY A 1055 -5.58 -31.16 55.57
C GLY A 1055 -4.13 -31.64 55.65
N SER A 1056 -3.21 -30.70 55.91
CA SER A 1056 -1.96 -30.89 56.66
C SER A 1056 -1.12 -32.16 56.48
N ASP A 1057 -1.04 -32.74 55.29
CA ASP A 1057 0.11 -33.52 54.80
C ASP A 1057 0.08 -33.52 53.26
N ILE A 1058 1.25 -33.46 52.63
CA ILE A 1058 1.40 -33.45 51.17
C ILE A 1058 1.21 -34.88 50.65
N ASP A 1059 0.30 -35.09 49.69
CA ASP A 1059 -0.05 -36.45 49.26
C ASP A 1059 1.12 -37.25 48.67
N ILE A 1060 2.10 -36.63 48.00
CA ILE A 1060 3.22 -37.39 47.43
C ILE A 1060 4.51 -36.54 47.40
N LEU A 1061 5.45 -36.83 48.29
CA LEU A 1061 6.85 -36.45 48.12
C LEU A 1061 7.57 -37.56 47.35
N ILE A 1062 7.74 -37.39 46.05
CA ILE A 1062 8.55 -38.30 45.24
C ILE A 1062 10.00 -37.85 45.36
N ASN A 1063 10.73 -38.32 46.37
CA ASN A 1063 12.16 -38.10 46.48
C ASN A 1063 12.91 -39.33 45.96
N THR A 1064 13.65 -39.18 44.87
CA THR A 1064 14.48 -40.26 44.31
C THR A 1064 15.72 -39.71 43.64
N LYS A 1065 16.76 -40.54 43.66
CA LYS A 1065 18.04 -40.28 42.99
C LYS A 1065 18.15 -40.97 41.62
N LYS A 1066 17.13 -41.75 41.23
CA LYS A 1066 17.10 -42.51 39.97
C LYS A 1066 15.97 -42.02 39.05
N THR A 1067 16.32 -41.73 37.80
CA THR A 1067 15.43 -41.24 36.73
C THR A 1067 14.21 -42.15 36.54
N CYS A 1068 14.41 -43.44 36.30
CA CYS A 1068 13.33 -44.40 36.04
C CYS A 1068 12.36 -44.52 37.23
N SER A 1069 12.86 -44.46 38.47
CA SER A 1069 12.00 -44.49 39.66
C SER A 1069 11.21 -43.20 39.85
N PHE A 1070 11.70 -42.06 39.33
CA PHE A 1070 10.95 -40.79 39.36
C PHE A 1070 9.81 -40.82 38.33
N LEU A 1071 10.12 -41.27 37.10
CA LEU A 1071 9.15 -41.37 36.00
C LEU A 1071 8.01 -42.36 36.29
N ASP A 1072 8.32 -43.51 36.91
CA ASP A 1072 7.32 -44.50 37.33
C ASP A 1072 6.36 -43.92 38.40
N LYS A 1073 6.92 -43.28 39.45
CA LYS A 1073 6.12 -42.66 40.51
C LYS A 1073 5.32 -41.44 40.02
N LEU A 1074 5.84 -40.67 39.05
CA LEU A 1074 5.14 -39.55 38.42
C LEU A 1074 3.85 -40.01 37.72
N SER A 1075 3.90 -41.17 37.07
CA SER A 1075 2.73 -41.74 36.37
C SER A 1075 1.60 -42.15 37.31
N GLY A 1076 1.88 -42.29 38.61
CA GLY A 1076 0.88 -42.56 39.65
C GLY A 1076 0.30 -41.33 40.35
N VAL A 1077 0.70 -40.10 39.98
CA VAL A 1077 0.25 -38.87 40.65
C VAL A 1077 -1.20 -38.54 40.23
N LYS A 1078 -2.10 -38.42 41.21
CA LYS A 1078 -3.52 -38.14 40.97
C LYS A 1078 -3.83 -36.64 40.94
N PHE A 1079 -4.77 -36.25 40.08
CA PHE A 1079 -5.37 -34.92 40.08
C PHE A 1079 -6.36 -34.78 41.25
N MET A 1080 -6.10 -33.83 42.17
CA MET A 1080 -6.91 -33.60 43.37
C MET A 1080 -7.43 -32.15 43.33
N ARG A 1081 -8.75 -31.96 43.15
CA ARG A 1081 -9.35 -30.62 43.12
C ARG A 1081 -9.23 -29.90 44.47
N GLY A 1082 -8.77 -28.64 44.48
CA GLY A 1082 -8.86 -27.81 45.66
C GLY A 1082 -8.15 -26.44 45.55
N SER A 1083 -8.55 -25.50 46.40
CA SER A 1083 -7.94 -24.16 46.50
C SER A 1083 -6.52 -24.22 47.05
N PRO A 1084 -5.49 -23.92 46.25
CA PRO A 1084 -4.12 -24.22 46.64
C PRO A 1084 -3.46 -23.06 47.39
N SER A 1085 -2.45 -23.35 48.22
CA SER A 1085 -1.71 -22.35 48.98
C SER A 1085 -0.23 -22.38 48.64
N LEU A 1086 0.18 -21.62 47.62
CA LEU A 1086 1.57 -21.54 47.16
C LEU A 1086 2.56 -21.23 48.30
N GLY A 1087 2.15 -20.39 49.25
CA GLY A 1087 2.93 -20.09 50.46
C GLY A 1087 3.17 -21.29 51.39
N LYS A 1088 2.30 -22.32 51.39
CA LYS A 1088 2.54 -23.58 52.13
C LYS A 1088 3.53 -24.47 51.37
N ALA A 1089 3.38 -24.59 50.05
CA ALA A 1089 4.29 -25.37 49.20
C ALA A 1089 5.74 -24.86 49.29
N LEU A 1090 5.94 -23.53 49.22
CA LEU A 1090 7.26 -22.93 49.41
C LEU A 1090 7.80 -23.07 50.85
N LYS A 1091 6.93 -23.12 51.88
CA LYS A 1091 7.36 -23.40 53.27
C LYS A 1091 7.84 -24.84 53.42
N LEU A 1092 7.24 -25.77 52.68
CA LEU A 1092 7.67 -27.15 52.67
C LEU A 1092 8.96 -27.35 51.88
N ALA A 1093 9.10 -26.71 50.71
CA ALA A 1093 10.35 -26.67 49.95
C ALA A 1093 11.51 -26.22 50.86
N LYS A 1094 11.23 -25.28 51.77
CA LYS A 1094 12.15 -24.91 52.85
C LYS A 1094 12.37 -26.02 53.90
N LYS A 1095 11.35 -26.74 54.36
CA LYS A 1095 11.49 -27.82 55.37
C LYS A 1095 12.22 -29.07 54.84
N ILE A 1096 12.21 -29.31 53.53
CA ILE A 1096 12.95 -30.42 52.90
C ILE A 1096 14.48 -30.24 53.07
N GLU A 1097 14.95 -29.08 53.55
CA GLU A 1097 16.33 -28.77 54.03
C GLU A 1097 16.90 -29.74 55.10
N GLY A 1098 16.15 -30.73 55.57
CA GLY A 1098 16.58 -31.67 56.61
C GLY A 1098 17.66 -32.70 56.23
N TYR A 1099 18.13 -32.75 54.98
CA TYR A 1099 19.11 -33.76 54.55
C TYR A 1099 20.46 -33.23 54.03
N ASP A 1100 20.60 -31.95 53.69
CA ASP A 1100 21.90 -31.26 53.66
C ASP A 1100 21.71 -29.76 53.46
N ARG A 1101 22.29 -28.95 54.36
CA ARG A 1101 22.09 -27.48 54.38
C ARG A 1101 23.00 -26.72 53.40
N GLU A 1102 23.94 -27.40 52.76
CA GLU A 1102 24.98 -26.76 51.93
C GLU A 1102 24.76 -26.91 50.41
N ASN A 1103 23.72 -27.65 50.01
CA ASN A 1103 23.56 -28.07 48.62
C ASN A 1103 22.66 -27.12 47.79
N ALA A 1104 23.06 -26.83 46.55
CA ALA A 1104 22.28 -25.97 45.64
C ALA A 1104 21.00 -26.68 45.17
N THR A 1105 19.86 -25.98 45.12
CA THR A 1105 18.58 -26.55 44.66
C THR A 1105 17.93 -25.64 43.63
N LEU A 1106 17.52 -26.23 42.50
CA LEU A 1106 16.68 -25.59 41.51
C LEU A 1106 15.21 -25.94 41.79
N ILE A 1107 14.39 -24.92 42.02
CA ILE A 1107 12.95 -25.05 42.19
C ILE A 1107 12.28 -24.63 40.89
N ILE A 1108 11.55 -25.54 40.25
CA ILE A 1108 10.72 -25.27 39.06
C ILE A 1108 9.26 -25.18 39.50
N LEU A 1109 8.68 -23.99 39.46
CA LEU A 1109 7.29 -23.72 39.82
C LEU A 1109 6.44 -23.62 38.56
N ILE A 1110 5.45 -24.50 38.42
CA ILE A 1110 4.47 -24.47 37.31
C ILE A 1110 3.11 -24.03 37.87
N THR A 1111 2.56 -22.93 37.36
CA THR A 1111 1.33 -22.32 37.92
C THR A 1111 0.55 -21.46 36.92
N ASP A 1112 -0.78 -21.44 37.08
CA ASP A 1112 -1.76 -20.64 36.32
C ASP A 1112 -2.37 -19.49 37.17
N ARG A 1113 -1.82 -19.23 38.35
CA ARG A 1113 -2.51 -18.47 39.40
C ARG A 1113 -2.46 -16.94 39.23
N GLN A 1114 -3.63 -16.30 39.20
CA GLN A 1114 -3.76 -14.84 39.01
C GLN A 1114 -3.45 -13.92 40.22
N MET A 1115 -3.45 -14.43 41.47
CA MET A 1115 -3.15 -13.60 42.66
C MET A 1115 -2.27 -14.31 43.70
N ILE A 1116 -1.24 -13.60 44.19
CA ILE A 1116 -0.22 -14.10 45.12
C ILE A 1116 -0.13 -13.18 46.36
N PRO A 1117 -0.39 -13.69 47.58
CA PRO A 1117 -0.26 -12.90 48.81
C PRO A 1117 1.19 -12.45 49.08
N SER A 1118 1.36 -11.24 49.63
CA SER A 1118 2.67 -10.65 49.97
C SER A 1118 3.52 -11.51 50.93
N THR A 1119 2.88 -12.31 51.78
CA THR A 1119 3.54 -13.29 52.67
C THR A 1119 4.28 -14.38 51.91
N THR A 1120 3.81 -14.74 50.72
CA THR A 1120 4.43 -15.72 49.80
C THR A 1120 5.69 -15.13 49.14
N LEU A 1121 5.64 -13.85 48.74
CA LEU A 1121 6.79 -13.14 48.16
C LEU A 1121 7.95 -13.01 49.16
N ASN A 1122 7.64 -12.72 50.43
CA ASN A 1122 8.64 -12.65 51.50
C ASN A 1122 9.32 -14.00 51.74
N LEU A 1123 8.60 -15.11 51.56
CA LEU A 1123 9.15 -16.44 51.71
C LEU A 1123 10.02 -16.86 50.51
N ALA A 1124 9.59 -16.54 49.28
CA ALA A 1124 10.38 -16.76 48.07
C ALA A 1124 11.72 -16.00 48.16
N ARG A 1125 11.72 -14.73 48.62
CA ARG A 1125 12.95 -13.97 48.89
C ARG A 1125 13.89 -14.67 49.87
N LYS A 1126 13.36 -15.28 50.93
CA LYS A 1126 14.17 -16.03 51.92
C LYS A 1126 14.77 -17.32 51.36
N LEU A 1127 14.08 -17.99 50.44
CA LEU A 1127 14.63 -19.16 49.75
C LEU A 1127 15.79 -18.75 48.83
N ARG A 1128 15.60 -17.68 48.05
CA ARG A 1128 16.65 -17.15 47.16
C ARG A 1128 17.90 -16.68 47.90
N SER A 1129 17.72 -16.03 49.06
CA SER A 1129 18.84 -15.65 49.93
C SER A 1129 19.58 -16.84 50.58
N SER A 1130 19.09 -18.07 50.40
CA SER A 1130 19.65 -19.31 50.96
C SER A 1130 20.24 -20.22 49.86
N ASN A 1131 20.77 -19.63 48.78
CA ASN A 1131 21.39 -20.32 47.63
C ASN A 1131 20.43 -21.26 46.86
N LYS A 1132 19.18 -20.83 46.67
CA LYS A 1132 18.15 -21.57 45.92
C LYS A 1132 17.68 -20.74 44.75
N LYS A 1133 17.66 -21.30 43.54
CA LYS A 1133 17.12 -20.63 42.35
C LYS A 1133 15.67 -21.07 42.14
N ILE A 1134 14.81 -20.13 41.73
CA ILE A 1134 13.40 -20.39 41.45
C ILE A 1134 13.14 -20.01 39.99
N LEU A 1135 12.90 -21.02 39.16
CA LEU A 1135 12.40 -20.89 37.78
C LEU A 1135 10.88 -21.00 37.82
N VAL A 1136 10.18 -20.02 37.25
CA VAL A 1136 8.72 -20.00 37.21
C VAL A 1136 8.25 -20.20 35.77
N ILE A 1137 7.38 -21.19 35.56
CA ILE A 1137 6.68 -21.45 34.30
C ILE A 1137 5.20 -21.12 34.54
N ALA A 1138 4.77 -19.97 34.03
CA ALA A 1138 3.43 -19.46 34.17
C ALA A 1138 2.62 -19.81 32.93
N VAL A 1139 1.44 -20.43 33.07
CA VAL A 1139 0.57 -20.80 31.94
C VAL A 1139 -0.74 -20.03 32.04
N ASP A 1140 -1.17 -19.39 30.96
CA ASP A 1140 -2.41 -18.60 30.87
C ASP A 1140 -2.57 -17.56 32.01
N ASN A 1141 -1.55 -16.72 32.20
CA ASN A 1141 -1.47 -15.86 33.38
C ASN A 1141 -1.06 -14.41 33.07
N ARG A 1142 -1.86 -13.75 32.24
CA ARG A 1142 -1.60 -12.37 31.76
C ARG A 1142 -1.57 -11.34 32.90
N ASP A 1143 -2.37 -11.53 33.95
CA ASP A 1143 -2.56 -10.52 35.00
C ASP A 1143 -1.63 -10.65 36.22
N ALA A 1144 -0.98 -11.80 36.46
CA ALA A 1144 -0.10 -11.99 37.64
C ALA A 1144 1.40 -11.89 37.37
N ARG A 1145 1.80 -11.55 36.13
CA ARG A 1145 3.21 -11.48 35.71
C ARG A 1145 4.10 -10.67 36.67
N PRO A 1146 3.71 -9.49 37.21
CA PRO A 1146 4.55 -8.75 38.14
C PRO A 1146 4.81 -9.50 39.46
N HIS A 1147 3.81 -10.24 39.96
CA HIS A 1147 3.91 -11.00 41.20
C HIS A 1147 4.74 -12.28 41.03
N LEU A 1148 4.59 -12.97 39.90
CA LEU A 1148 5.39 -14.16 39.56
C LEU A 1148 6.86 -13.79 39.27
N LEU A 1149 7.08 -12.65 38.62
CA LEU A 1149 8.44 -12.13 38.43
C LEU A 1149 9.11 -11.89 39.78
N ALA A 1150 8.41 -11.32 40.76
CA ALA A 1150 8.94 -11.13 42.11
C ALA A 1150 9.25 -12.45 42.86
N ILE A 1151 8.66 -13.59 42.46
CA ILE A 1151 9.00 -14.94 42.97
C ILE A 1151 10.27 -15.48 42.31
N SER A 1152 10.54 -15.14 41.06
CA SER A 1152 11.71 -15.64 40.30
C SER A 1152 12.94 -14.73 40.32
N SER A 1153 12.77 -13.44 40.59
CA SER A 1153 13.80 -12.40 40.35
C SER A 1153 14.98 -12.46 41.33
N ASP A 1154 16.20 -12.54 40.78
CA ASP A 1154 17.46 -12.22 41.44
C ASP A 1154 17.96 -10.83 41.04
N ASN A 1155 18.80 -10.21 41.88
CA ASN A 1155 19.20 -8.80 41.82
C ASN A 1155 19.96 -8.36 40.55
N ASN A 1156 20.23 -9.26 39.61
CA ASN A 1156 20.90 -8.94 38.35
C ASN A 1156 19.86 -8.94 37.22
N ARG A 1157 19.62 -7.78 36.60
CA ARG A 1157 18.53 -7.52 35.63
C ARG A 1157 18.63 -8.28 34.28
N THR A 1158 19.47 -9.31 34.17
CA THR A 1158 19.83 -9.94 32.89
C THR A 1158 19.38 -11.39 32.72
N ALA A 1159 18.89 -12.10 33.75
CA ALA A 1159 18.38 -13.48 33.62
C ALA A 1159 16.86 -13.55 33.87
N GLN A 1160 16.09 -13.92 32.84
CA GLN A 1160 14.63 -14.08 32.93
C GLN A 1160 14.28 -15.46 33.53
N ASN A 1161 14.27 -15.59 34.85
CA ASN A 1161 13.82 -16.81 35.55
C ASN A 1161 12.28 -16.99 35.56
N LEU A 1162 11.55 -16.25 34.72
CA LEU A 1162 10.12 -16.36 34.52
C LEU A 1162 9.84 -16.62 33.04
N ILE A 1163 9.20 -17.74 32.75
CA ILE A 1163 8.74 -18.13 31.42
C ILE A 1163 7.22 -18.10 31.47
N SER A 1164 6.61 -17.35 30.55
CA SER A 1164 5.15 -17.19 30.49
C SER A 1164 4.66 -17.81 29.18
N LEU A 1165 3.76 -18.77 29.29
CA LEU A 1165 3.03 -19.40 28.20
C LEU A 1165 1.62 -18.81 28.17
N ASP A 1166 1.09 -18.60 26.97
CA ASP A 1166 -0.19 -17.96 26.72
C ASP A 1166 -1.39 -18.90 26.80
N SER A 1167 -1.20 -20.20 26.55
CA SER A 1167 -2.22 -21.24 26.74
C SER A 1167 -1.60 -22.60 27.10
N TYR A 1168 -2.45 -23.56 27.47
CA TYR A 1168 -2.04 -24.96 27.65
C TYR A 1168 -1.69 -25.66 26.33
N ASP A 1169 -2.22 -25.20 25.19
CA ASP A 1169 -1.83 -25.71 23.86
C ASP A 1169 -0.37 -25.34 23.54
N THR A 1170 0.07 -24.16 23.95
CA THR A 1170 1.49 -23.78 23.85
C THR A 1170 2.37 -24.66 24.75
N LEU A 1171 1.89 -25.04 25.94
CA LEU A 1171 2.60 -25.99 26.80
C LEU A 1171 2.69 -27.38 26.16
N GLU A 1172 1.61 -27.86 25.54
CA GLU A 1172 1.58 -29.11 24.79
C GLU A 1172 2.62 -29.10 23.67
N ALA A 1173 2.58 -28.10 22.78
CA ALA A 1173 3.51 -28.00 21.65
C ALA A 1173 4.99 -27.95 22.11
N VAL A 1174 5.29 -27.22 23.19
CA VAL A 1174 6.64 -27.20 23.80
C VAL A 1174 7.05 -28.59 24.32
N THR A 1175 6.10 -29.32 24.91
CA THR A 1175 6.31 -30.69 25.41
C THR A 1175 6.62 -31.65 24.26
N GLU A 1176 5.89 -31.55 23.15
CA GLU A 1176 6.15 -32.37 21.95
C GLU A 1176 7.56 -32.14 21.40
N PHE A 1177 7.98 -30.88 21.35
CA PHE A 1177 9.30 -30.53 20.84
C PHE A 1177 10.43 -31.05 21.75
N MET A 1178 10.26 -30.95 23.08
CA MET A 1178 11.24 -31.51 24.02
C MET A 1178 11.41 -33.03 23.90
N MET A 1179 10.39 -33.73 23.41
CA MET A 1179 10.41 -35.19 23.21
C MET A 1179 10.80 -35.62 21.78
N GLY A 1180 10.75 -34.71 20.80
CA GLY A 1180 11.05 -34.96 19.38
C GLY A 1180 9.81 -35.41 18.59
N HIS A 1181 9.54 -34.79 17.43
CA HIS A 1181 8.33 -34.98 16.61
C HIS A 1181 8.05 -36.44 16.15
N GLU A 1182 9.03 -37.35 16.15
CA GLU A 1182 8.80 -38.74 15.76
C GLU A 1182 8.24 -39.64 16.88
N HIS A 1183 8.20 -39.18 18.14
CA HIS A 1183 7.92 -40.08 19.27
C HIS A 1183 6.47 -40.08 19.79
N LEU A 1184 5.62 -39.10 19.49
CA LEU A 1184 4.25 -39.03 20.04
C LEU A 1184 3.20 -39.85 19.28
N LEU A 1185 3.29 -39.93 17.94
CA LEU A 1185 2.36 -40.72 17.13
C LEU A 1185 2.46 -42.24 17.39
N SER A 1186 3.62 -42.72 17.88
CA SER A 1186 3.77 -44.11 18.35
C SER A 1186 3.33 -44.33 19.80
N TRP A 1187 3.17 -43.25 20.58
CA TRP A 1187 2.97 -43.33 22.03
C TRP A 1187 1.49 -43.47 22.43
N TYR A 1188 0.58 -42.92 21.63
CA TYR A 1188 -0.86 -43.12 21.82
C TYR A 1188 -1.34 -44.52 21.38
N ALA A 1189 -0.52 -45.28 20.64
CA ALA A 1189 -0.97 -46.49 19.96
C ALA A 1189 -0.79 -47.79 20.76
N ASP A 1190 0.14 -47.90 21.72
CA ASP A 1190 0.39 -49.17 22.40
C ASP A 1190 0.59 -49.06 23.91
N THR A 1191 -0.37 -49.65 24.63
CA THR A 1191 -0.24 -50.04 26.03
C THR A 1191 0.85 -51.11 26.19
N GLY A 1192 2.01 -50.74 26.74
CA GLY A 1192 2.89 -51.69 27.44
C GLY A 1192 4.37 -51.67 27.06
N TYR A 1193 5.19 -51.35 28.06
CA TYR A 1193 6.64 -51.57 28.22
C TYR A 1193 7.64 -50.44 27.88
N LEU A 1194 8.26 -49.97 28.98
CA LEU A 1194 9.65 -49.56 29.23
C LEU A 1194 10.32 -48.52 28.32
N TYR A 1195 10.57 -47.35 28.93
CA TYR A 1195 11.52 -46.31 28.48
C TYR A 1195 12.81 -46.91 27.90
N PRO A 1196 13.23 -46.52 26.68
CA PRO A 1196 14.44 -47.05 26.02
C PRO A 1196 15.73 -46.89 26.84
N ASN A 1197 15.77 -45.87 27.73
CA ASN A 1197 16.93 -45.56 28.57
C ASN A 1197 16.92 -46.21 29.97
N CYS A 1198 16.02 -47.15 30.26
CA CYS A 1198 16.02 -47.87 31.55
C CYS A 1198 16.63 -49.28 31.47
N ALA A 1199 17.08 -49.72 30.28
CA ALA A 1199 17.75 -51.01 30.10
C ALA A 1199 19.30 -50.91 30.02
N GLU A 1200 19.87 -49.73 29.77
CA GLU A 1200 21.32 -49.53 29.57
C GLU A 1200 21.96 -48.40 30.42
N LEU A 1201 21.43 -48.13 31.61
CA LEU A 1201 22.08 -47.27 32.63
C LEU A 1201 22.37 -48.03 33.92
#